data_AF-A0AAW1PUE2-F1
#
_entry.id   AF-A0AAW1PUE2-F1
#
_cell.length_a   1.000
_cell.length_b   1.000
_cell.length_c   1.000
_cell.angle_alpha   90.00
_cell.angle_beta   90.00
_cell.angle_gamma   90.00
#
_symmetry.space_group_name_H-M   'P 1'
#
loop_
_entity.id
_entity.type
_entity.pdbx_description
1 polymer ?
#
loop_
_entity_poly.entity_id
_entity_poly.type
_entity_poly.pdbx_seq_one_letter_code
_entity_poly.pdbx_strand_id
1 'polypeptide(L)'
;MAPRKVLLAGDVDGKLSALFKRVAAVNKANGPFDLLLCTGAFFAPEGSDANSGEAGDEVLEYITGSKPVPVPTYFIGATGQGADRAMEALEMAHSAGSDSAPQLHYLGCSGLKNLKGLNVAFLDGSSRGQASAEHEGLDQGTTCTAHTQEDVQVILTALQQTTADVDILLTREWPAGIARGTPPGSLPQGCPTSGSETVARLAVEVRPRYHVAGTHGFHYDRPPYLNKDLGAGAHVTRFIALAAVGNPKKLKFLHALGLVPAADMDQASLCAQPPNTTPTPYEDPASRKRTFDEAMAGDADGEQSWRWQQKGGRNQPPPSLGRPGVVKDEECSVYASNLPWRATEQDIETFFAVAGHVVDIRRKCNKDGQLQGFGFVQFDSPEAARRACSLSGRDLQGRPINVLPALEPRSRPSPPPLPQDGKPVEGCWFCLSNPHADVHLVASIGEECYLACDKGPICPEHVLLLPVEHHRSSAAVSPSVYTEMQKYLAALRACFAAQGKQLFTFERFMTFRKSGGNHCQINAVPIEAAAAKGAGETLERMAAKHDFSLESVPGPSSGEGSQEALQSAVGDGEFFCASLPDGSRLVHVIKRGERHPLAFGRDVAATLVGVPDRADWKVCQGTREEEEQRVEHFKQLFAKFDIMQE
;
A
#
# COMPACT_ATOMS: atom_id res chain seq x y z
N MET A 1 26.33 7.78 21.00
CA MET A 1 27.06 7.32 22.21
C MET A 1 28.04 6.19 21.85
N ALA A 2 28.58 5.45 22.82
CA ALA A 2 29.42 4.27 22.56
C ALA A 2 28.60 3.11 21.95
N PRO A 3 29.15 2.33 20.99
CA PRO A 3 28.45 1.21 20.37
C PRO A 3 28.30 0.03 21.34
N ARG A 4 27.14 -0.63 21.28
CA ARG A 4 26.83 -1.89 21.97
C ARG A 4 27.42 -3.06 21.21
N LYS A 5 28.15 -3.93 21.92
CA LYS A 5 28.69 -5.19 21.39
C LYS A 5 27.67 -6.29 21.60
N VAL A 6 27.01 -6.72 20.52
CA VAL A 6 25.95 -7.73 20.53
C VAL A 6 26.45 -9.03 19.93
N LEU A 7 26.11 -10.17 20.55
CA LEU A 7 26.22 -11.48 19.94
C LEU A 7 24.86 -11.95 19.43
N LEU A 8 24.86 -12.65 18.30
CA LEU A 8 23.67 -13.26 17.70
C LEU A 8 23.91 -14.76 17.54
N ALA A 9 22.93 -15.58 17.88
CA ALA A 9 22.93 -17.03 17.69
C ALA A 9 21.69 -17.52 16.91
N GLY A 10 21.89 -18.57 16.11
CA GLY A 10 20.82 -19.30 15.42
C GLY A 10 20.09 -20.28 16.34
N ASP A 11 19.63 -21.40 15.78
CA ASP A 11 19.02 -22.48 16.56
C ASP A 11 20.04 -23.08 17.56
N VAL A 12 19.64 -23.21 18.83
CA VAL A 12 20.47 -23.76 19.91
C VAL A 12 20.23 -25.26 20.06
N ASP A 13 19.02 -25.73 19.76
CA ASP A 13 18.58 -27.14 19.89
C ASP A 13 18.94 -27.77 21.27
N GLY A 14 18.84 -26.99 22.36
CA GLY A 14 19.21 -27.42 23.71
C GLY A 14 20.72 -27.47 24.01
N LYS A 15 21.62 -27.23 23.04
CA LYS A 15 23.08 -27.43 23.17
C LYS A 15 23.79 -26.29 23.91
N LEU A 16 23.34 -25.94 25.11
CA LEU A 16 23.79 -24.73 25.83
C LEU A 16 25.26 -24.77 26.24
N SER A 17 25.80 -25.90 26.70
CA SER A 17 27.24 -26.00 26.98
C SER A 17 28.10 -25.68 25.75
N ALA A 18 27.69 -26.10 24.55
CA ALA A 18 28.43 -25.81 23.33
C ALA A 18 28.34 -24.32 22.94
N LEU A 19 27.15 -23.72 23.06
CA LEU A 19 26.93 -22.29 22.83
C LEU A 19 27.75 -21.45 23.81
N PHE A 20 27.55 -21.63 25.12
CA PHE A 20 28.17 -20.78 26.14
C PHE A 20 29.68 -20.97 26.23
N LYS A 21 30.22 -22.18 25.99
CA LYS A 21 31.67 -22.38 25.84
C LYS A 21 32.25 -21.55 24.69
N ARG A 22 31.54 -21.46 23.57
CA ARG A 22 31.97 -20.62 22.43
C ARG A 22 31.81 -19.13 22.74
N VAL A 23 30.70 -18.73 23.33
CA VAL A 23 30.43 -17.34 23.74
C VAL A 23 31.46 -16.85 24.74
N ALA A 24 31.79 -17.61 25.78
CA ALA A 24 32.83 -17.28 26.76
C ALA A 24 34.21 -17.07 26.10
N ALA A 25 34.58 -17.92 25.14
CA ALA A 25 35.82 -17.78 24.39
C ALA A 25 35.83 -16.52 23.50
N VAL A 26 34.72 -16.21 22.81
CA VAL A 26 34.60 -14.99 21.99
C VAL A 26 34.57 -13.73 22.86
N ASN A 27 33.88 -13.77 24.01
CA ASN A 27 33.81 -12.67 24.98
C ASN A 27 35.18 -12.38 25.60
N LYS A 28 35.95 -13.42 25.97
CA LYS A 28 37.34 -13.26 26.44
C LYS A 28 38.26 -12.66 25.38
N ALA A 29 38.05 -12.96 24.09
CA ALA A 29 38.91 -12.51 23.01
C ALA A 29 38.57 -11.12 22.46
N ASN A 30 37.28 -10.76 22.39
CA ASN A 30 36.79 -9.56 21.67
C ASN A 30 35.80 -8.70 22.47
N GLY A 31 35.47 -9.10 23.70
CA GLY A 31 34.45 -8.46 24.54
C GLY A 31 34.91 -7.18 25.25
N PRO A 32 34.31 -6.84 26.40
CA PRO A 32 33.07 -7.42 26.90
C PRO A 32 31.92 -7.24 25.90
N PHE A 33 31.03 -8.22 25.76
CA PHE A 33 29.77 -8.09 25.01
C PHE A 33 28.63 -7.71 25.97
N ASP A 34 27.74 -6.83 25.53
CA ASP A 34 26.62 -6.30 26.33
C ASP A 34 25.46 -7.29 26.46
N LEU A 35 25.19 -8.07 25.41
CA LEU A 35 24.11 -9.05 25.34
C LEU A 35 24.31 -10.10 24.22
N LEU A 36 23.63 -11.24 24.35
CA LEU A 36 23.48 -12.31 23.36
C LEU A 36 21.99 -12.47 22.99
N LEU A 37 21.66 -12.53 21.71
CA LEU A 37 20.31 -12.78 21.19
C LEU A 37 20.26 -14.13 20.47
N CYS A 38 19.37 -15.03 20.89
CA CYS A 38 19.13 -16.33 20.24
C CYS A 38 17.82 -16.28 19.45
N THR A 39 17.85 -16.68 18.17
CA THR A 39 16.80 -16.34 17.18
C THR A 39 16.17 -17.55 16.48
N GLY A 40 16.53 -18.77 16.90
CA GLY A 40 15.96 -20.01 16.39
C GLY A 40 15.36 -20.86 17.51
N ALA A 41 15.19 -22.16 17.26
CA ALA A 41 14.74 -23.10 18.30
C ALA A 41 15.74 -23.12 19.47
N PHE A 42 15.28 -22.80 20.68
CA PHE A 42 16.15 -22.74 21.85
C PHE A 42 16.31 -24.13 22.51
N PHE A 43 15.22 -24.86 22.64
CA PHE A 43 15.15 -26.21 23.20
C PHE A 43 15.34 -27.28 22.11
N ALA A 44 15.60 -28.52 22.52
CA ALA A 44 15.71 -29.65 21.60
C ALA A 44 14.33 -30.01 20.99
N PRO A 45 14.26 -30.45 19.72
CA PRO A 45 13.00 -30.87 19.11
C PRO A 45 12.43 -32.12 19.80
N GLU A 46 11.10 -32.21 19.87
CA GLU A 46 10.38 -33.35 20.42
C GLU A 46 10.71 -34.65 19.68
N GLY A 47 10.74 -35.76 20.41
CA GLY A 47 10.96 -37.10 19.84
C GLY A 47 12.35 -37.35 19.27
N SER A 48 13.34 -36.47 19.51
CA SER A 48 14.72 -36.73 19.09
C SER A 48 15.31 -37.95 19.80
N ASP A 49 16.06 -38.80 19.09
CA ASP A 49 16.74 -40.01 19.62
C ASP A 49 17.87 -39.72 20.63
N ALA A 50 17.91 -38.50 21.18
CA ALA A 50 18.75 -38.13 22.32
C ALA A 50 18.24 -38.86 23.58
N ASN A 51 18.74 -40.07 23.75
CA ASN A 51 18.48 -40.95 24.88
C ASN A 51 18.97 -40.34 26.22
N SER A 52 18.19 -39.41 26.80
CA SER A 52 18.18 -39.02 28.22
C SER A 52 17.22 -37.85 28.49
N GLY A 53 16.83 -37.66 29.76
CA GLY A 53 16.19 -36.40 30.21
C GLY A 53 17.14 -35.19 30.27
N GLU A 54 18.43 -35.39 29.97
CA GLU A 54 19.50 -34.42 30.24
C GLU A 54 19.39 -33.13 29.42
N ALA A 55 18.79 -33.16 28.22
CA ALA A 55 18.70 -31.97 27.36
C ALA A 55 17.77 -30.88 27.94
N GLY A 56 16.70 -31.26 28.64
CA GLY A 56 15.85 -30.33 29.37
C GLY A 56 16.46 -29.92 30.72
N ASP A 57 17.16 -30.84 31.38
CA ASP A 57 17.82 -30.58 32.66
C ASP A 57 19.05 -29.65 32.53
N GLU A 58 19.78 -29.67 31.42
CA GLU A 58 20.92 -28.75 31.19
C GLU A 58 20.48 -27.28 31.28
N VAL A 59 19.31 -26.93 30.74
CA VAL A 59 18.79 -25.55 30.81
C VAL A 59 18.58 -25.13 32.26
N LEU A 60 18.08 -26.03 33.11
CA LEU A 60 17.83 -25.77 34.53
C LEU A 60 19.12 -25.50 35.30
N GLU A 61 20.25 -26.11 34.93
CA GLU A 61 21.55 -25.81 35.54
C GLU A 61 22.00 -24.35 35.29
N TYR A 62 21.63 -23.76 34.15
CA TYR A 62 21.89 -22.34 33.86
C TYR A 62 20.87 -21.40 34.54
N ILE A 63 19.60 -21.81 34.66
CA ILE A 63 18.56 -21.04 35.34
C ILE A 63 18.81 -20.99 36.87
N THR A 64 19.19 -22.11 37.46
CA THR A 64 19.53 -22.22 38.90
C THR A 64 20.87 -21.61 39.27
N GLY A 65 21.67 -21.15 38.29
CA GLY A 65 23.02 -20.61 38.51
C GLY A 65 24.10 -21.66 38.78
N SER A 66 23.79 -22.95 38.67
CA SER A 66 24.75 -24.06 38.81
C SER A 66 25.86 -24.01 37.74
N LYS A 67 25.52 -23.55 36.52
CA LYS A 67 26.46 -23.22 35.45
C LYS A 67 26.40 -21.72 35.11
N PRO A 68 27.55 -21.05 34.88
CA PRO A 68 27.55 -19.61 34.59
C PRO A 68 27.12 -19.33 33.14
N VAL A 69 26.19 -18.39 32.99
CA VAL A 69 25.88 -17.75 31.70
C VAL A 69 26.92 -16.63 31.47
N PRO A 70 27.69 -16.65 30.36
CA PRO A 70 28.87 -15.78 30.19
C PRO A 70 28.58 -14.36 29.69
N VAL A 71 27.37 -14.11 29.18
CA VAL A 71 26.86 -12.83 28.66
C VAL A 71 25.33 -12.84 28.85
N PRO A 72 24.67 -11.75 29.28
CA PRO A 72 23.20 -11.70 29.38
C PRO A 72 22.53 -12.14 28.09
N THR A 73 21.75 -13.23 28.17
CA THR A 73 21.23 -13.97 27.03
C THR A 73 19.73 -13.83 26.93
N TYR A 74 19.26 -13.29 25.82
CA TYR A 74 17.83 -13.16 25.50
C TYR A 74 17.48 -14.12 24.37
N PHE A 75 16.32 -14.78 24.44
CA PHE A 75 15.92 -15.76 23.44
C PHE A 75 14.43 -15.70 23.08
N ILE A 76 14.15 -16.10 21.84
CA ILE A 76 12.88 -16.67 21.39
C ILE A 76 13.08 -18.16 21.10
N GLY A 77 12.03 -18.87 20.68
CA GLY A 77 12.08 -20.29 20.34
C GLY A 77 11.83 -21.19 21.54
N ALA A 78 10.93 -20.78 22.44
CA ALA A 78 10.65 -21.48 23.70
C ALA A 78 9.74 -22.71 23.52
N THR A 79 9.99 -23.55 22.51
CA THR A 79 9.24 -24.80 22.28
C THR A 79 10.18 -25.97 22.04
N GLY A 80 9.79 -27.15 22.51
CA GLY A 80 10.56 -28.38 22.43
C GLY A 80 10.67 -29.10 23.77
N GLN A 81 11.48 -30.16 23.79
CA GLN A 81 11.65 -31.04 24.94
C GLN A 81 12.13 -30.27 26.19
N GLY A 82 11.32 -30.31 27.26
CA GLY A 82 11.63 -29.67 28.53
C GLY A 82 11.39 -28.15 28.58
N ALA A 83 10.82 -27.55 27.54
CA ALA A 83 10.56 -26.11 27.48
C ALA A 83 9.67 -25.63 28.63
N ASP A 84 8.52 -26.26 28.86
CA ASP A 84 7.53 -25.79 29.85
C ASP A 84 8.12 -25.74 31.27
N ARG A 85 8.74 -26.84 31.72
CA ARG A 85 9.44 -26.92 33.02
C ARG A 85 10.58 -25.89 33.15
N ALA A 86 11.29 -25.60 32.06
CA ALA A 86 12.33 -24.57 32.05
C ALA A 86 11.72 -23.16 32.10
N MET A 87 10.58 -22.93 31.46
CA MET A 87 9.86 -21.65 31.47
C MET A 87 9.25 -21.35 32.84
N GLU A 88 8.62 -22.33 33.49
CA GLU A 88 8.16 -22.22 34.89
C GLU A 88 9.33 -21.88 35.84
N ALA A 89 10.44 -22.61 35.74
CA ALA A 89 11.63 -22.37 36.55
C ALA A 89 12.22 -20.96 36.30
N LEU A 90 12.17 -20.48 35.05
CA LEU A 90 12.63 -19.15 34.68
C LEU A 90 11.75 -18.06 35.27
N GLU A 91 10.43 -18.22 35.25
CA GLU A 91 9.47 -17.28 35.82
C GLU A 91 9.58 -17.21 37.35
N MET A 92 9.70 -18.37 38.01
CA MET A 92 9.96 -18.45 39.45
C MET A 92 11.27 -17.75 39.84
N ALA A 93 12.35 -17.98 39.09
CA ALA A 93 13.66 -17.42 39.37
C ALA A 93 13.71 -15.88 39.20
N HIS A 94 12.97 -15.32 38.23
CA HIS A 94 12.83 -13.86 38.08
C HIS A 94 11.92 -13.27 39.17
N SER A 95 10.83 -13.96 39.54
CA SER A 95 9.87 -13.51 40.55
C SER A 95 10.46 -13.49 41.97
N ALA A 96 11.47 -14.32 42.24
CA ALA A 96 12.14 -14.42 43.54
C ALA A 96 12.99 -13.18 43.92
N GLY A 97 13.23 -12.23 43.01
CA GLY A 97 13.80 -10.92 43.30
C GLY A 97 15.24 -10.91 43.87
N SER A 98 15.96 -12.03 43.81
CA SER A 98 17.31 -12.16 44.38
C SER A 98 18.39 -11.45 43.55
N ASP A 99 19.50 -11.06 44.19
CA ASP A 99 20.72 -10.57 43.52
C ASP A 99 21.34 -11.57 42.52
N SER A 100 20.90 -12.84 42.53
CA SER A 100 21.27 -13.89 41.57
C SER A 100 20.16 -14.18 40.55
N ALA A 101 19.43 -13.17 40.09
CA ALA A 101 18.49 -13.32 38.97
C ALA A 101 19.20 -13.95 37.75
N PRO A 102 18.59 -14.94 37.06
CA PRO A 102 19.25 -15.65 35.98
C PRO A 102 19.57 -14.69 34.83
N GLN A 103 20.78 -14.78 34.28
CA GLN A 103 21.18 -13.99 33.10
C GLN A 103 20.62 -14.56 31.78
N LEU A 104 19.55 -15.36 31.87
CA LEU A 104 18.85 -15.97 30.75
C LEU A 104 17.42 -15.42 30.78
N HIS A 105 16.94 -14.89 29.65
CA HIS A 105 15.68 -14.16 29.59
C HIS A 105 14.89 -14.55 28.35
N TYR A 106 13.70 -15.11 28.53
CA TYR A 106 12.76 -15.28 27.42
C TYR A 106 12.14 -13.94 27.05
N LEU A 107 12.04 -13.65 25.75
CA LEU A 107 11.46 -12.39 25.28
C LEU A 107 9.93 -12.42 25.26
N GLY A 108 9.31 -13.59 25.08
CA GLY A 108 7.86 -13.72 24.84
C GLY A 108 7.55 -14.11 23.39
N CYS A 109 6.28 -14.41 23.14
CA CYS A 109 5.76 -14.80 21.82
C CYS A 109 5.95 -13.69 20.78
N SER A 110 5.66 -12.45 21.17
CA SER A 110 5.75 -11.26 20.32
C SER A 110 5.97 -9.99 21.14
N GLY A 111 6.57 -8.97 20.52
CA GLY A 111 6.64 -7.63 21.11
C GLY A 111 7.85 -6.79 20.70
N LEU A 112 8.04 -5.70 21.44
CA LEU A 112 9.13 -4.74 21.29
C LEU A 112 9.69 -4.42 22.69
N LYS A 113 11.00 -4.58 22.90
CA LYS A 113 11.67 -4.31 24.18
C LYS A 113 12.94 -3.48 23.94
N ASN A 114 13.22 -2.50 24.81
CA ASN A 114 14.50 -1.82 24.79
C ASN A 114 15.54 -2.62 25.61
N LEU A 115 16.57 -3.14 24.95
CA LEU A 115 17.61 -3.98 25.54
C LEU A 115 18.95 -3.23 25.47
N LYS A 116 19.45 -2.76 26.63
CA LYS A 116 20.72 -2.00 26.75
C LYS A 116 20.77 -0.75 25.84
N GLY A 117 19.63 -0.13 25.58
CA GLY A 117 19.48 1.02 24.67
C GLY A 117 19.02 0.67 23.26
N LEU A 118 19.14 -0.60 22.83
CA LEU A 118 18.71 -1.04 21.50
C LEU A 118 17.22 -1.37 21.48
N ASN A 119 16.49 -0.90 20.47
CA ASN A 119 15.10 -1.30 20.26
C ASN A 119 15.05 -2.66 19.56
N VAL A 120 14.60 -3.70 20.27
CA VAL A 120 14.56 -5.08 19.78
C VAL A 120 13.11 -5.56 19.65
N ALA A 121 12.65 -5.69 18.42
CA ALA A 121 11.40 -6.36 18.07
C ALA A 121 11.61 -7.87 17.96
N PHE A 122 10.60 -8.67 18.29
CA PHE A 122 10.69 -10.13 18.20
C PHE A 122 9.34 -10.78 17.87
N LEU A 123 9.38 -11.87 17.10
CA LEU A 123 8.26 -12.76 16.80
C LEU A 123 8.71 -14.23 16.82
N ASP A 124 8.17 -15.01 17.74
CA ASP A 124 8.38 -16.46 17.87
C ASP A 124 7.32 -17.26 17.06
N GLY A 125 7.37 -18.59 17.14
CA GLY A 125 6.42 -19.50 16.50
C GLY A 125 6.61 -19.68 14.99
N SER A 126 6.01 -20.73 14.44
CA SER A 126 6.01 -21.05 13.00
C SER A 126 4.63 -20.87 12.36
N SER A 127 4.62 -20.30 11.16
CA SER A 127 3.43 -20.17 10.29
C SER A 127 2.78 -21.51 9.93
N ARG A 128 3.50 -22.65 10.02
CA ARG A 128 2.96 -23.99 9.73
C ARG A 128 2.15 -24.61 10.86
N GLY A 129 2.24 -24.10 12.09
CA GLY A 129 1.54 -24.67 13.25
C GLY A 129 0.00 -24.53 13.19
N GLN A 130 -0.52 -23.68 12.32
CA GLN A 130 -1.98 -23.52 12.11
C GLN A 130 -2.64 -24.75 11.47
N ALA A 131 -1.88 -25.65 10.83
CA ALA A 131 -2.44 -26.84 10.16
C ALA A 131 -2.82 -27.99 11.11
N SER A 132 -2.48 -27.89 12.41
CA SER A 132 -2.74 -28.93 13.42
C SER A 132 -3.52 -28.44 14.64
N ALA A 133 -3.91 -27.16 14.67
CA ALA A 133 -4.57 -26.53 15.82
C ALA A 133 -6.11 -26.61 15.75
N GLU A 134 -6.67 -27.80 15.54
CA GLU A 134 -8.07 -28.11 15.87
C GLU A 134 -8.19 -28.52 17.35
N HIS A 135 -7.69 -27.68 18.27
CA HIS A 135 -7.97 -27.83 19.70
C HIS A 135 -8.06 -26.47 20.42
N GLU A 136 -9.28 -26.23 20.90
CA GLU A 136 -9.67 -25.58 22.16
C GLU A 136 -8.72 -24.59 22.86
N GLY A 137 -9.27 -23.40 23.16
CA GLY A 137 -8.90 -22.65 24.36
C GLY A 137 -8.15 -21.34 24.14
N LEU A 138 -8.52 -20.34 24.96
CA LEU A 138 -7.65 -19.20 25.27
C LEU A 138 -6.55 -19.69 26.20
N ASP A 139 -5.51 -20.33 25.67
CA ASP A 139 -4.45 -20.84 26.53
C ASP A 139 -3.47 -19.71 26.90
N GLN A 140 -3.33 -19.48 28.21
CA GLN A 140 -2.44 -18.47 28.78
C GLN A 140 -1.01 -19.04 28.90
N GLY A 141 -0.61 -19.82 27.89
CA GLY A 141 0.63 -20.59 27.85
C GLY A 141 1.87 -19.73 27.64
N THR A 142 2.94 -20.06 28.35
CA THR A 142 4.22 -19.35 28.33
C THR A 142 5.08 -19.60 27.08
N THR A 143 4.62 -20.42 26.13
CA THR A 143 5.39 -20.89 24.96
C THR A 143 4.65 -20.65 23.64
N CYS A 144 5.38 -20.33 22.55
CA CYS A 144 4.79 -19.97 21.26
C CYS A 144 5.09 -21.01 20.16
N THR A 145 4.11 -21.84 19.81
CA THR A 145 4.21 -22.82 18.72
C THR A 145 3.96 -22.20 17.34
N ALA A 146 2.99 -21.30 17.23
CA ALA A 146 2.63 -20.59 16.02
C ALA A 146 2.34 -19.12 16.32
N HIS A 147 2.81 -18.21 15.45
CA HIS A 147 2.43 -16.80 15.52
C HIS A 147 1.04 -16.56 14.90
N THR A 148 0.27 -15.69 15.54
CA THR A 148 -1.04 -15.26 15.07
C THR A 148 -0.97 -13.90 14.38
N GLN A 149 -2.10 -13.44 13.84
CA GLN A 149 -2.23 -12.06 13.35
C GLN A 149 -2.28 -11.04 14.51
N GLU A 150 -2.65 -11.47 15.72
CA GLU A 150 -2.68 -10.66 16.94
C GLU A 150 -1.26 -10.37 17.45
N ASP A 151 -0.36 -11.37 17.42
CA ASP A 151 1.07 -11.21 17.72
C ASP A 151 1.74 -10.12 16.87
N VAL A 152 1.43 -10.11 15.57
CA VAL A 152 1.90 -9.05 14.66
C VAL A 152 1.32 -7.70 15.10
N GLN A 153 0.04 -7.64 15.45
CA GLN A 153 -0.61 -6.40 15.89
C GLN A 153 -0.05 -5.89 17.23
N VAL A 154 0.39 -6.75 18.15
CA VAL A 154 1.09 -6.36 19.39
C VAL A 154 2.36 -5.59 19.06
N ILE A 155 3.20 -6.10 18.13
CA ILE A 155 4.43 -5.43 17.69
C ILE A 155 4.10 -4.09 17.03
N LEU A 156 3.14 -4.05 16.09
CA LEU A 156 2.74 -2.83 15.39
C LEU A 156 2.18 -1.76 16.34
N THR A 157 1.47 -2.16 17.39
CA THR A 157 0.92 -1.24 18.41
C THR A 157 2.03 -0.69 19.31
N ALA A 158 3.02 -1.50 19.67
CA ALA A 158 4.19 -1.04 20.43
C ALA A 158 5.09 -0.08 19.60
N LEU A 159 5.17 -0.28 18.28
CA LEU A 159 5.86 0.66 17.38
C LEU A 159 5.20 2.04 17.35
N GLN A 160 3.86 2.12 17.35
CA GLN A 160 3.14 3.40 17.39
C GLN A 160 3.42 4.22 18.66
N GLN A 161 3.87 3.56 19.73
CA GLN A 161 4.24 4.20 21.01
C GLN A 161 5.74 4.54 21.09
N THR A 162 6.53 4.14 20.09
CA THR A 162 8.00 4.28 20.09
C THR A 162 8.44 5.32 19.05
N THR A 163 9.26 6.29 19.46
CA THR A 163 9.68 7.41 18.60
C THR A 163 10.98 7.15 17.83
N ALA A 164 11.65 6.02 18.07
CA ALA A 164 12.93 5.67 17.46
C ALA A 164 12.84 4.35 16.68
N ASP A 165 13.61 4.24 15.59
CA ASP A 165 13.67 3.05 14.74
C ASP A 165 14.00 1.76 15.53
N VAL A 166 13.64 0.61 14.96
CA VAL A 166 14.02 -0.70 15.48
C VAL A 166 15.45 -1.05 15.06
N ASP A 167 16.31 -1.28 16.05
CA ASP A 167 17.69 -1.71 15.82
C ASP A 167 17.75 -3.14 15.31
N ILE A 168 16.98 -4.04 15.92
CA ILE A 168 17.01 -5.47 15.62
C ILE A 168 15.58 -6.07 15.62
N LEU A 169 15.23 -6.81 14.57
CA LEU A 169 14.09 -7.72 14.55
C LEU A 169 14.60 -9.16 14.66
N LEU A 170 14.07 -9.92 15.62
CA LEU A 170 14.34 -11.35 15.79
C LEU A 170 13.13 -12.16 15.31
N THR A 171 13.31 -13.10 14.38
CA THR A 171 12.23 -14.02 13.99
C THR A 171 12.71 -15.45 13.89
N ARG A 172 11.88 -16.40 14.35
CA ARG A 172 12.23 -17.82 14.24
C ARG A 172 12.35 -18.26 12.79
N GLU A 173 11.32 -17.99 11.99
CA GLU A 173 11.29 -18.28 10.56
C GLU A 173 11.98 -17.18 9.73
N TRP A 174 12.46 -17.55 8.55
CA TRP A 174 12.93 -16.59 7.55
C TRP A 174 11.71 -15.91 6.89
N PRO A 175 11.80 -14.63 6.51
CA PRO A 175 10.77 -13.98 5.71
C PRO A 175 10.70 -14.59 4.30
N ALA A 176 9.48 -14.73 3.78
CA ALA A 176 9.24 -15.13 2.39
C ALA A 176 9.99 -14.21 1.41
N GLY A 177 10.60 -14.80 0.38
CA GLY A 177 11.26 -14.03 -0.67
C GLY A 177 12.58 -13.35 -0.28
N ILE A 178 13.16 -13.57 0.91
CA ILE A 178 14.37 -12.86 1.37
C ILE A 178 15.57 -12.88 0.39
N ALA A 179 15.70 -13.94 -0.41
CA ALA A 179 16.74 -14.08 -1.42
C ALA A 179 16.50 -13.27 -2.72
N ARG A 180 15.30 -12.70 -2.92
CA ARG A 180 14.96 -11.92 -4.13
C ARG A 180 15.89 -10.70 -4.27
N GLY A 181 16.24 -10.39 -5.50
CA GLY A 181 17.04 -9.21 -5.86
C GLY A 181 18.52 -9.28 -5.48
N THR A 182 19.04 -10.42 -5.03
CA THR A 182 20.49 -10.61 -4.80
C THR A 182 21.18 -11.18 -6.06
N PRO A 183 22.50 -10.95 -6.22
CA PRO A 183 23.25 -11.52 -7.34
C PRO A 183 23.21 -13.06 -7.37
N PRO A 184 23.24 -13.69 -8.57
CA PRO A 184 23.33 -15.14 -8.71
C PRO A 184 24.46 -15.73 -7.88
N GLY A 185 24.19 -16.81 -7.14
CA GLY A 185 25.16 -17.46 -6.25
C GLY A 185 25.31 -16.84 -4.85
N SER A 186 24.57 -15.77 -4.51
CA SER A 186 24.57 -15.22 -3.15
C SER A 186 23.97 -16.18 -2.11
N LEU A 187 22.97 -16.96 -2.49
CA LEU A 187 22.31 -17.92 -1.61
C LEU A 187 23.14 -19.22 -1.50
N PRO A 188 23.43 -19.75 -0.29
CA PRO A 188 24.19 -20.99 -0.13
C PRO A 188 23.53 -22.20 -0.82
N GLN A 189 24.34 -23.08 -1.41
CA GLN A 189 23.83 -24.26 -2.11
C GLN A 189 23.00 -25.17 -1.18
N GLY A 190 21.79 -25.49 -1.61
CA GLY A 190 20.83 -26.28 -0.84
C GLY A 190 20.12 -25.53 0.29
N CYS A 191 20.30 -24.21 0.40
CA CYS A 191 19.50 -23.38 1.29
C CYS A 191 18.04 -23.32 0.78
N PRO A 192 17.04 -23.52 1.65
CA PRO A 192 15.63 -23.39 1.26
C PRO A 192 15.29 -21.95 0.87
N THR A 193 14.35 -21.82 -0.08
CA THR A 193 13.78 -20.55 -0.55
C THR A 193 12.41 -20.24 0.06
N SER A 194 11.86 -21.18 0.85
CA SER A 194 10.64 -21.01 1.64
C SER A 194 10.87 -20.06 2.82
N GLY A 195 9.86 -19.24 3.12
CA GLY A 195 9.81 -18.39 4.30
C GLY A 195 8.37 -17.98 4.62
N SER A 196 8.16 -17.34 5.75
CA SER A 196 6.84 -16.87 6.19
C SER A 196 6.48 -15.52 5.55
N GLU A 197 5.32 -15.46 4.91
CA GLU A 197 4.76 -14.23 4.36
C GLU A 197 4.42 -13.24 5.48
N THR A 198 3.98 -13.73 6.64
CA THR A 198 3.74 -12.93 7.84
C THR A 198 5.02 -12.26 8.31
N VAL A 199 6.15 -12.98 8.33
CA VAL A 199 7.45 -12.44 8.71
C VAL A 199 7.98 -11.44 7.67
N ALA A 200 7.73 -11.67 6.37
CA ALA A 200 8.07 -10.70 5.31
C ALA A 200 7.30 -9.39 5.47
N ARG A 201 5.97 -9.47 5.67
CA ARG A 201 5.12 -8.31 5.94
C ARG A 201 5.53 -7.58 7.21
N LEU A 202 5.81 -8.29 8.30
CA LEU A 202 6.31 -7.70 9.54
C LEU A 202 7.63 -6.94 9.31
N ALA A 203 8.57 -7.50 8.55
CA ALA A 203 9.84 -6.83 8.26
C ALA A 203 9.67 -5.54 7.41
N VAL A 204 8.64 -5.47 6.54
CA VAL A 204 8.28 -4.24 5.79
C VAL A 204 7.77 -3.14 6.71
N GLU A 205 6.91 -3.48 7.68
CA GLU A 205 6.32 -2.51 8.62
C GLU A 205 7.31 -2.08 9.72
N VAL A 206 8.05 -3.04 10.30
CA VAL A 206 9.03 -2.81 11.38
C VAL A 206 10.23 -2.02 10.89
N ARG A 207 10.64 -2.20 9.62
CA ARG A 207 11.84 -1.60 9.01
C ARG A 207 13.06 -1.69 9.95
N PRO A 208 13.51 -2.89 10.36
CA PRO A 208 14.58 -3.01 11.33
C PRO A 208 15.95 -2.73 10.68
N ARG A 209 16.91 -2.16 11.42
CA ARG A 209 18.29 -2.00 10.90
C ARG A 209 19.00 -3.35 10.69
N TYR A 210 18.68 -4.34 11.52
CA TYR A 210 19.11 -5.73 11.40
C TYR A 210 17.92 -6.68 11.55
N HIS A 211 17.77 -7.65 10.65
CA HIS A 211 16.80 -8.73 10.79
C HIS A 211 17.56 -10.04 10.95
N VAL A 212 17.40 -10.69 12.09
CA VAL A 212 18.13 -11.90 12.46
C VAL A 212 17.16 -13.07 12.55
N ALA A 213 17.47 -14.18 11.86
CA ALA A 213 16.61 -15.36 11.83
C ALA A 213 17.35 -16.69 12.06
N GLY A 214 16.65 -17.64 12.68
CA GLY A 214 17.10 -19.01 12.89
C GLY A 214 16.49 -19.99 11.89
N THR A 215 16.04 -21.12 12.42
CA THR A 215 15.17 -22.18 11.84
C THR A 215 15.22 -22.29 10.32
N HIS A 216 16.37 -22.76 9.84
CA HIS A 216 16.57 -23.48 8.57
C HIS A 216 17.90 -24.27 8.56
N GLY A 217 18.77 -24.11 9.56
CA GLY A 217 20.06 -24.80 9.66
C GLY A 217 21.19 -24.26 8.76
N PHE A 218 20.95 -23.13 8.07
CA PHE A 218 21.92 -22.48 7.19
C PHE A 218 22.36 -21.11 7.73
N HIS A 219 23.61 -20.74 7.44
CA HIS A 219 24.09 -19.36 7.59
C HIS A 219 23.91 -18.62 6.27
N TYR A 220 23.26 -17.46 6.30
CA TYR A 220 23.15 -16.57 5.14
C TYR A 220 23.30 -15.11 5.59
N ASP A 221 24.36 -14.47 5.11
CA ASP A 221 24.62 -13.05 5.32
C ASP A 221 24.18 -12.33 4.04
N ARG A 222 22.98 -11.76 4.05
CA ARG A 222 22.39 -11.15 2.85
C ARG A 222 23.05 -9.77 2.65
N PRO A 223 23.39 -9.38 1.40
CA PRO A 223 23.63 -7.97 1.09
C PRO A 223 22.54 -7.06 1.69
N PRO A 224 22.85 -5.84 2.15
CA PRO A 224 21.85 -4.94 2.71
C PRO A 224 20.72 -4.67 1.71
N TYR A 225 19.51 -4.45 2.19
CA TYR A 225 18.41 -3.99 1.34
C TYR A 225 17.82 -2.66 1.83
N LEU A 226 17.38 -1.84 0.89
CA LEU A 226 16.77 -0.54 1.18
C LEU A 226 15.32 -0.71 1.66
N ASN A 227 14.98 -0.08 2.79
CA ASN A 227 13.58 0.01 3.25
C ASN A 227 12.84 1.13 2.49
N LYS A 228 11.52 0.97 2.33
CA LYS A 228 10.66 2.04 1.80
C LYS A 228 10.72 3.26 2.72
N ASP A 229 10.81 4.46 2.15
CA ASP A 229 10.68 5.69 2.93
C ASP A 229 9.22 5.89 3.34
N LEU A 230 8.99 6.02 4.65
CA LEU A 230 7.68 6.33 5.24
C LEU A 230 7.62 7.78 5.78
N GLY A 231 8.49 8.66 5.29
CA GLY A 231 8.58 10.07 5.71
C GLY A 231 9.64 10.35 6.77
N ALA A 232 10.37 9.32 7.21
CA ALA A 232 11.45 9.40 8.20
C ALA A 232 12.83 9.09 7.59
N GLY A 233 12.96 9.06 6.26
CA GLY A 233 14.18 8.69 5.55
C GLY A 233 14.29 7.19 5.29
N ALA A 234 14.88 6.81 4.15
CA ALA A 234 15.13 5.43 3.78
C ALA A 234 16.50 4.92 4.29
N HIS A 235 16.48 4.16 5.38
CA HIS A 235 17.64 3.39 5.87
C HIS A 235 17.66 1.95 5.31
N VAL A 236 18.76 1.23 5.52
CA VAL A 236 18.94 -0.16 5.03
C VAL A 236 18.81 -1.21 6.15
N THR A 237 18.18 -2.34 5.85
CA THR A 237 18.20 -3.55 6.69
C THR A 237 19.32 -4.48 6.27
N ARG A 238 19.99 -5.10 7.26
CA ARG A 238 20.91 -6.23 7.06
C ARG A 238 20.24 -7.50 7.56
N PHE A 239 20.00 -8.46 6.67
CA PHE A 239 19.44 -9.76 7.05
C PHE A 239 20.55 -10.78 7.30
N ILE A 240 20.53 -11.40 8.48
CA ILE A 240 21.51 -12.39 8.92
C ILE A 240 20.75 -13.63 9.40
N ALA A 241 20.83 -14.72 8.65
CA ALA A 241 20.42 -16.02 9.16
C ALA A 241 21.61 -16.80 9.71
N LEU A 242 21.38 -17.55 10.80
CA LEU A 242 22.42 -18.30 11.51
C LEU A 242 22.10 -19.78 11.56
N ALA A 243 23.11 -20.61 11.30
CA ALA A 243 22.98 -22.06 11.38
C ALA A 243 22.83 -22.55 12.83
N ALA A 244 22.41 -23.80 13.00
CA ALA A 244 22.28 -24.41 14.32
C ALA A 244 23.62 -24.58 15.07
N VAL A 245 23.59 -24.54 16.39
CA VAL A 245 24.75 -24.83 17.26
C VAL A 245 25.22 -26.27 17.01
N GLY A 246 26.52 -26.42 16.80
CA GLY A 246 27.14 -27.72 16.52
C GLY A 246 26.74 -28.36 15.19
N ASN A 247 26.20 -27.59 14.23
CA ASN A 247 25.79 -28.14 12.93
C ASN A 247 26.95 -28.90 12.21
N PRO A 248 26.67 -30.03 11.53
CA PRO A 248 27.71 -30.90 10.96
C PRO A 248 28.47 -30.24 9.80
N LYS A 249 27.85 -29.27 9.11
CA LYS A 249 28.45 -28.50 8.01
C LYS A 249 29.43 -27.42 8.51
N LYS A 250 29.59 -27.22 9.83
CA LYS A 250 30.43 -26.18 10.47
C LYS A 250 30.11 -24.76 9.99
N LEU A 251 28.87 -24.51 9.58
CA LEU A 251 28.37 -23.20 9.20
C LEU A 251 28.35 -22.27 10.42
N LYS A 252 28.46 -20.95 10.17
CA LYS A 252 28.50 -19.93 11.21
C LYS A 252 27.15 -19.85 11.96
N PHE A 253 27.17 -20.27 13.22
CA PHE A 253 26.02 -20.22 14.13
C PHE A 253 26.05 -19.02 15.09
N LEU A 254 27.18 -18.32 15.18
CA LEU A 254 27.40 -17.18 16.07
C LEU A 254 27.98 -15.98 15.29
N HIS A 255 27.37 -14.81 15.43
CA HIS A 255 27.78 -13.56 14.80
C HIS A 255 28.01 -12.48 15.87
N ALA A 256 29.01 -11.62 15.70
CA ALA A 256 29.30 -10.49 16.60
C ALA A 256 29.10 -9.16 15.86
N LEU A 257 28.33 -8.23 16.44
CA LEU A 257 28.03 -6.91 15.88
C LEU A 257 28.42 -5.80 16.87
N GLY A 258 28.80 -4.63 16.33
CA GLY A 258 28.92 -3.38 17.06
C GLY A 258 27.85 -2.40 16.60
N LEU A 259 26.90 -2.05 17.46
CA LEU A 259 25.71 -1.27 17.12
C LEU A 259 25.65 0.01 17.96
N VAL A 260 25.75 1.18 17.32
CA VAL A 260 25.23 2.42 17.92
C VAL A 260 23.70 2.32 17.86
N PRO A 261 22.95 2.50 18.96
CA PRO A 261 21.48 2.49 18.95
C PRO A 261 20.90 3.52 17.99
N ALA A 262 19.77 3.22 17.35
CA ALA A 262 19.15 4.10 16.36
C ALA A 262 18.83 5.49 16.95
N ALA A 263 18.33 5.51 18.20
CA ALA A 263 18.05 6.74 18.96
C ALA A 263 19.28 7.63 19.24
N ASP A 264 20.50 7.06 19.17
CA ASP A 264 21.77 7.74 19.40
C ASP A 264 22.49 8.17 18.10
N MET A 265 21.90 7.90 16.94
CA MET A 265 22.49 8.18 15.62
C MET A 265 21.91 9.45 14.99
N ASP A 266 22.73 10.13 14.18
CA ASP A 266 22.24 11.17 13.29
C ASP A 266 21.54 10.58 12.05
N GLN A 267 20.67 11.39 11.45
CA GLN A 267 19.85 10.99 10.31
C GLN A 267 20.65 10.56 9.08
N ALA A 268 21.82 11.17 8.82
CA ALA A 268 22.64 10.85 7.67
C ALA A 268 23.35 9.49 7.87
N SER A 269 23.83 9.21 9.09
CA SER A 269 24.39 7.91 9.47
C SER A 269 23.33 6.80 9.46
N LEU A 270 22.07 7.09 9.81
CA LEU A 270 20.95 6.14 9.71
C LEU A 270 20.61 5.80 8.25
N CYS A 271 20.50 6.83 7.41
CA CYS A 271 20.17 6.67 5.98
C CYS A 271 21.35 6.25 5.10
N ALA A 272 22.55 6.03 5.67
CA ALA A 272 23.75 5.67 4.90
C ALA A 272 23.61 4.30 4.20
N GLN A 273 23.71 4.31 2.87
CA GLN A 273 23.55 3.12 2.02
C GLN A 273 24.91 2.56 1.59
N PRO A 274 25.27 1.31 1.97
CA PRO A 274 26.45 0.62 1.46
C PRO A 274 26.40 0.42 -0.07
N PRO A 275 27.54 0.36 -0.78
CA PRO A 275 27.56 0.24 -2.24
C PRO A 275 27.00 -1.08 -2.79
N ASN A 276 26.85 -2.11 -1.94
CA ASN A 276 26.22 -3.39 -2.28
C ASN A 276 24.73 -3.47 -1.85
N THR A 277 24.07 -2.33 -1.62
CA THR A 277 22.65 -2.30 -1.23
C THR A 277 21.77 -2.71 -2.40
N THR A 278 20.88 -3.68 -2.17
CA THR A 278 19.87 -4.11 -3.14
C THR A 278 18.53 -3.39 -2.88
N PRO A 279 17.59 -3.43 -3.83
CA PRO A 279 16.17 -3.19 -3.53
C PRO A 279 15.65 -4.12 -2.42
N THR A 280 14.52 -3.77 -1.80
CA THR A 280 13.86 -4.63 -0.81
C THR A 280 13.47 -5.98 -1.43
N PRO A 281 13.70 -7.11 -0.72
CA PRO A 281 13.32 -8.44 -1.20
C PRO A 281 11.82 -8.73 -1.07
N TYR A 282 11.06 -7.86 -0.39
CA TYR A 282 9.62 -8.04 -0.13
C TYR A 282 8.72 -7.23 -1.06
N GLU A 283 9.30 -6.42 -1.95
CA GLU A 283 8.57 -5.97 -3.13
C GLU A 283 8.35 -7.17 -4.04
N ASP A 284 7.10 -7.34 -4.48
CA ASP A 284 6.77 -8.20 -5.62
C ASP A 284 7.72 -7.81 -6.77
N PRO A 285 8.47 -8.74 -7.40
CA PRO A 285 9.31 -8.41 -8.55
C PRO A 285 8.53 -7.61 -9.60
N ALA A 286 7.25 -7.90 -9.72
CA ALA A 286 6.31 -7.27 -10.62
C ALA A 286 5.78 -5.89 -10.15
N SER A 287 6.34 -5.30 -9.08
CA SER A 287 6.11 -3.91 -8.63
C SER A 287 7.31 -2.96 -8.82
N ARG A 288 8.35 -3.36 -9.54
CA ARG A 288 9.55 -2.54 -9.87
C ARG A 288 9.55 -2.17 -11.37
N LYS A 289 10.24 -1.10 -11.82
CA LYS A 289 10.30 -0.69 -13.25
C LYS A 289 11.45 -1.43 -13.98
N ARG A 290 11.25 -1.79 -15.27
CA ARG A 290 12.35 -2.18 -16.19
C ARG A 290 13.18 -0.95 -16.58
N THR A 291 14.43 -1.17 -16.93
CA THR A 291 15.23 -0.19 -17.69
C THR A 291 15.00 -0.36 -19.20
N PHE A 292 15.39 0.66 -19.99
CA PHE A 292 15.18 0.70 -21.44
C PHE A 292 15.85 -0.47 -22.18
N ASP A 293 17.11 -0.78 -21.85
CA ASP A 293 17.87 -1.85 -22.50
C ASP A 293 17.27 -3.25 -22.21
N GLU A 294 16.75 -3.46 -21.01
CA GLU A 294 16.06 -4.70 -20.58
C GLU A 294 14.68 -4.88 -21.25
N ALA A 295 14.11 -3.83 -21.84
CA ALA A 295 12.85 -3.89 -22.57
C ALA A 295 13.04 -4.25 -24.06
N MET A 296 14.21 -3.91 -24.64
CA MET A 296 14.50 -4.11 -26.07
C MET A 296 15.29 -5.39 -26.37
N ALA A 297 15.98 -5.99 -25.39
CA ALA A 297 16.79 -7.20 -25.57
C ALA A 297 16.01 -8.54 -25.46
N GLY A 298 14.67 -8.48 -25.43
CA GLY A 298 13.81 -9.55 -24.90
C GLY A 298 13.10 -10.46 -25.91
N ASP A 299 13.48 -10.47 -27.19
CA ASP A 299 12.87 -11.34 -28.22
C ASP A 299 13.93 -12.19 -28.94
N ALA A 300 14.06 -13.45 -28.50
CA ALA A 300 14.84 -14.48 -29.20
C ALA A 300 14.21 -15.87 -29.08
N ASP A 301 13.80 -16.28 -27.88
CA ASP A 301 13.13 -17.56 -27.61
C ASP A 301 11.91 -17.35 -26.70
N GLY A 302 10.76 -17.89 -27.11
CA GLY A 302 9.46 -17.54 -26.53
C GLY A 302 9.08 -18.32 -25.28
N GLU A 303 8.89 -17.62 -24.16
CA GLU A 303 7.94 -17.94 -23.08
C GLU A 303 7.81 -16.69 -22.18
N GLN A 304 6.85 -15.80 -22.49
CA GLN A 304 6.79 -14.47 -21.87
C GLN A 304 5.92 -14.42 -20.61
N SER A 305 6.58 -14.14 -19.48
CA SER A 305 5.95 -13.77 -18.20
C SER A 305 6.59 -12.47 -17.67
N TRP A 306 5.91 -11.82 -16.73
CA TRP A 306 6.35 -10.67 -15.89
C TRP A 306 6.21 -9.24 -16.45
N ARG A 307 5.00 -8.70 -16.22
CA ARG A 307 4.70 -7.45 -15.48
C ARG A 307 5.89 -6.71 -14.84
N TRP A 308 5.90 -5.38 -14.95
CA TRP A 308 6.72 -4.43 -14.17
C TRP A 308 5.95 -3.09 -13.97
N GLN A 309 6.31 -2.28 -12.96
CA GLN A 309 5.51 -1.17 -12.41
C GLN A 309 6.38 0.01 -11.89
N GLN A 310 5.91 1.26 -12.03
CA GLN A 310 6.17 2.45 -11.16
C GLN A 310 7.60 3.00 -10.94
N LYS A 311 7.81 4.32 -10.77
CA LYS A 311 7.18 5.30 -9.85
C LYS A 311 6.56 6.53 -10.56
N GLY A 312 5.71 7.39 -9.95
CA GLY A 312 5.19 7.50 -8.55
C GLY A 312 5.91 8.58 -7.67
N GLY A 313 5.34 9.28 -6.66
CA GLY A 313 4.03 9.28 -5.95
C GLY A 313 3.99 10.33 -4.78
N ARG A 314 2.91 10.47 -3.94
CA ARG A 314 2.76 11.52 -2.87
C ARG A 314 1.97 11.11 -1.57
N ASN A 315 2.07 11.97 -0.52
CA ASN A 315 1.78 11.77 0.93
C ASN A 315 0.31 11.58 1.41
N GLN A 316 0.14 11.10 2.66
CA GLN A 316 -1.12 11.02 3.44
C GLN A 316 -1.12 11.89 4.74
N PRO A 317 -2.29 12.38 5.22
CA PRO A 317 -2.51 13.05 6.52
C PRO A 317 -3.17 12.13 7.60
N PRO A 318 -3.31 12.55 8.89
CA PRO A 318 -3.66 11.67 10.02
C PRO A 318 -5.17 11.38 10.22
N PRO A 319 -5.53 10.36 11.03
CA PRO A 319 -6.93 9.95 11.25
C PRO A 319 -7.69 10.80 12.29
N SER A 320 -9.01 10.92 12.09
CA SER A 320 -9.97 11.69 12.90
C SER A 320 -10.16 11.18 14.34
N LEU A 321 -10.10 12.09 15.31
CA LEU A 321 -10.35 11.85 16.74
C LEU A 321 -11.80 12.21 17.11
N GLY A 322 -12.41 11.44 18.02
CA GLY A 322 -13.50 11.94 18.88
C GLY A 322 -12.92 12.55 20.16
N ARG A 323 -13.74 13.19 20.99
CA ARG A 323 -13.28 13.81 22.25
C ARG A 323 -12.72 12.74 23.20
N PRO A 324 -11.45 12.81 23.65
CA PRO A 324 -10.88 11.82 24.55
C PRO A 324 -11.64 11.74 25.88
N GLY A 325 -11.97 10.52 26.32
CA GLY A 325 -12.62 10.27 27.62
C GLY A 325 -14.14 10.10 27.60
N VAL A 326 -14.81 10.23 26.44
CA VAL A 326 -16.26 9.95 26.34
C VAL A 326 -16.51 8.46 26.09
N VAL A 327 -17.22 7.81 27.01
CA VAL A 327 -17.67 6.41 26.84
C VAL A 327 -18.77 6.35 25.77
N LYS A 328 -18.67 5.39 24.84
CA LYS A 328 -19.66 5.19 23.78
C LYS A 328 -20.99 4.68 24.37
N ASP A 329 -22.03 5.50 24.31
CA ASP A 329 -23.40 5.13 24.62
C ASP A 329 -24.20 5.00 23.31
N GLU A 330 -24.79 3.84 23.05
CA GLU A 330 -25.52 3.54 21.81
C GLU A 330 -26.99 3.99 21.86
N GLU A 331 -27.58 4.16 23.04
CA GLU A 331 -28.96 4.67 23.20
C GLU A 331 -28.98 6.22 23.08
N CYS A 332 -27.90 6.87 23.49
CA CYS A 332 -27.71 8.32 23.35
C CYS A 332 -27.02 8.74 22.04
N SER A 333 -26.76 7.82 21.10
CA SER A 333 -26.08 8.09 19.81
C SER A 333 -27.01 8.06 18.60
N VAL A 334 -26.73 8.95 17.64
CA VAL A 334 -27.32 8.92 16.28
C VAL A 334 -26.24 8.76 15.21
N TYR A 335 -26.61 8.09 14.12
CA TYR A 335 -25.85 8.01 12.89
C TYR A 335 -26.27 9.16 11.96
N ALA A 336 -25.34 10.06 11.64
CA ALA A 336 -25.53 11.16 10.71
C ALA A 336 -24.79 10.89 9.40
N SER A 337 -25.50 10.91 8.28
CA SER A 337 -24.99 10.62 6.94
C SER A 337 -25.34 11.73 5.95
N ASN A 338 -24.59 11.79 4.84
CA ASN A 338 -24.59 12.91 3.90
C ASN A 338 -24.07 14.23 4.49
N LEU A 339 -23.23 14.15 5.53
CA LEU A 339 -22.56 15.30 6.12
C LEU A 339 -21.63 15.97 5.09
N PRO A 340 -21.60 17.30 4.97
CA PRO A 340 -20.65 17.99 4.11
C PRO A 340 -19.20 17.72 4.52
N TRP A 341 -18.32 17.46 3.55
CA TRP A 341 -16.89 17.27 3.81
C TRP A 341 -16.21 18.51 4.39
N ARG A 342 -16.72 19.70 4.06
CA ARG A 342 -16.25 20.99 4.59
C ARG A 342 -16.87 21.39 5.94
N ALA A 343 -17.91 20.70 6.42
CA ALA A 343 -18.47 20.99 7.73
C ALA A 343 -17.40 20.72 8.80
N THR A 344 -17.27 21.62 9.77
CA THR A 344 -16.43 21.44 10.96
C THR A 344 -17.22 20.68 12.04
N GLU A 345 -16.54 20.24 13.11
CA GLU A 345 -17.25 19.71 14.27
C GLU A 345 -18.16 20.76 14.92
N GLN A 346 -17.75 22.02 14.92
CA GLN A 346 -18.55 23.14 15.43
C GLN A 346 -19.81 23.40 14.58
N ASP A 347 -19.76 23.22 13.26
CA ASP A 347 -20.95 23.30 12.39
C ASP A 347 -21.94 22.17 12.71
N ILE A 348 -21.43 20.95 12.95
CA ILE A 348 -22.23 19.77 13.29
C ILE A 348 -22.83 19.93 14.69
N GLU A 349 -22.05 20.40 15.66
CA GLU A 349 -22.49 20.73 17.03
C GLU A 349 -23.60 21.78 17.00
N THR A 350 -23.45 22.86 16.21
CA THR A 350 -24.45 23.92 16.04
C THR A 350 -25.74 23.41 15.38
N PHE A 351 -25.64 22.54 14.37
CA PHE A 351 -26.81 21.93 13.72
C PHE A 351 -27.59 21.02 14.68
N PHE A 352 -26.89 20.23 15.50
CA PHE A 352 -27.50 19.28 16.43
C PHE A 352 -27.89 19.88 17.80
N ALA A 353 -27.39 21.07 18.16
CA ALA A 353 -27.76 21.80 19.37
C ALA A 353 -29.27 22.07 19.50
N VAL A 354 -29.99 22.11 18.37
CA VAL A 354 -31.46 22.23 18.32
C VAL A 354 -32.18 21.00 18.90
N ALA A 355 -31.53 19.83 18.92
CA ALA A 355 -32.07 18.59 19.48
C ALA A 355 -31.67 18.37 20.95
N GLY A 356 -30.47 18.79 21.36
CA GLY A 356 -29.96 18.68 22.73
C GLY A 356 -28.46 18.96 22.81
N HIS A 357 -27.88 18.81 23.99
CA HIS A 357 -26.44 19.04 24.19
C HIS A 357 -25.62 17.87 23.62
N VAL A 358 -24.65 18.19 22.74
CA VAL A 358 -23.78 17.21 22.10
C VAL A 358 -22.57 16.94 22.99
N VAL A 359 -22.30 15.67 23.26
CA VAL A 359 -21.21 15.20 24.13
C VAL A 359 -19.97 14.81 23.32
N ASP A 360 -20.15 14.13 22.17
CA ASP A 360 -19.07 13.72 21.27
C ASP A 360 -19.53 13.65 19.80
N ILE A 361 -18.59 13.93 18.88
CA ILE A 361 -18.81 13.93 17.43
C ILE A 361 -17.72 13.09 16.77
N ARG A 362 -18.06 11.84 16.42
CA ARG A 362 -17.13 10.88 15.81
C ARG A 362 -17.33 10.81 14.31
N ARG A 363 -16.65 11.70 13.60
CA ARG A 363 -16.60 11.71 12.13
C ARG A 363 -15.75 10.53 11.65
N LYS A 364 -16.13 9.86 10.56
CA LYS A 364 -15.30 8.80 9.98
C LYS A 364 -14.44 9.35 8.85
N CYS A 365 -13.13 9.18 8.96
CA CYS A 365 -12.19 9.35 7.85
C CYS A 365 -11.83 8.01 7.19
N ASN A 366 -11.46 8.09 5.92
CA ASN A 366 -10.78 7.03 5.18
C ASN A 366 -9.30 6.95 5.63
N LYS A 367 -8.58 5.92 5.17
CA LYS A 367 -7.14 5.72 5.44
C LYS A 367 -6.28 6.91 4.98
N ASP A 368 -6.76 7.68 4.00
CA ASP A 368 -6.13 8.88 3.46
C ASP A 368 -6.52 10.18 4.22
N GLY A 369 -7.05 10.06 5.45
CA GLY A 369 -7.50 11.19 6.29
C GLY A 369 -8.73 11.94 5.80
N GLN A 370 -9.21 11.68 4.57
CA GLN A 370 -10.41 12.30 4.00
C GLN A 370 -11.70 11.81 4.69
N LEU A 371 -12.60 12.75 4.99
CA LEU A 371 -13.89 12.48 5.63
C LEU A 371 -14.82 11.68 4.72
N GLN A 372 -15.49 10.65 5.24
CA GLN A 372 -16.36 9.76 4.45
C GLN A 372 -17.80 10.29 4.28
N GLY A 373 -18.10 11.51 4.74
CA GLY A 373 -19.44 12.12 4.64
C GLY A 373 -20.48 11.52 5.59
N PHE A 374 -20.04 10.80 6.62
CA PHE A 374 -20.88 10.31 7.72
C PHE A 374 -20.11 10.27 9.05
N GLY A 375 -20.84 10.17 10.15
CA GLY A 375 -20.30 10.10 11.50
C GLY A 375 -21.37 9.76 12.53
N PHE A 376 -20.94 9.63 13.78
CA PHE A 376 -21.82 9.40 14.92
C PHE A 376 -21.82 10.64 15.82
N VAL A 377 -23.00 11.07 16.26
CA VAL A 377 -23.17 12.19 17.19
C VAL A 377 -23.80 11.63 18.45
N GLN A 378 -23.15 11.83 19.60
CA GLN A 378 -23.59 11.34 20.90
C GLN A 378 -24.09 12.51 21.74
N PHE A 379 -25.27 12.38 22.32
CA PHE A 379 -25.93 13.39 23.15
C PHE A 379 -25.83 13.06 24.64
N ASP A 380 -26.27 14.01 25.47
CA ASP A 380 -26.40 13.88 26.93
C ASP A 380 -27.58 12.98 27.36
N SER A 381 -28.54 12.73 26.47
CA SER A 381 -29.81 12.10 26.77
C SER A 381 -30.39 11.33 25.57
N PRO A 382 -31.07 10.19 25.79
CA PRO A 382 -31.69 9.43 24.69
C PRO A 382 -32.87 10.19 24.07
N GLU A 383 -33.54 11.08 24.82
CA GLU A 383 -34.57 11.97 24.28
C GLU A 383 -33.99 12.98 23.27
N ALA A 384 -32.76 13.47 23.49
CA ALA A 384 -32.07 14.34 22.52
C ALA A 384 -31.72 13.58 21.24
N ALA A 385 -31.20 12.35 21.36
CA ALA A 385 -30.94 11.48 20.20
C ALA A 385 -32.22 11.21 19.37
N ARG A 386 -33.36 10.98 20.03
CA ARG A 386 -34.66 10.81 19.35
C ARG A 386 -35.14 12.10 18.68
N ARG A 387 -34.95 13.28 19.28
CA ARG A 387 -35.24 14.57 18.65
C ARG A 387 -34.32 14.86 17.46
N ALA A 388 -33.05 14.46 17.51
CA ALA A 388 -32.09 14.63 16.42
C ALA A 388 -32.47 13.85 15.16
N CYS A 389 -33.10 12.67 15.31
CA CYS A 389 -33.64 11.91 14.17
C CYS A 389 -34.70 12.71 13.37
N SER A 390 -35.47 13.58 14.03
CA SER A 390 -36.44 14.49 13.39
C SER A 390 -35.80 15.68 12.65
N LEU A 391 -34.46 15.82 12.69
CA LEU A 391 -33.71 16.77 11.85
C LEU A 391 -33.28 16.15 10.50
N SER A 392 -33.55 14.86 10.29
CA SER A 392 -33.30 14.19 9.00
C SER A 392 -34.05 14.89 7.85
N GLY A 393 -33.34 15.15 6.76
CA GLY A 393 -33.82 15.89 5.59
C GLY A 393 -33.60 17.40 5.65
N ARG A 394 -33.09 17.97 6.75
CA ARG A 394 -32.72 19.40 6.81
C ARG A 394 -31.36 19.66 6.17
N ASP A 395 -31.25 20.80 5.49
CA ASP A 395 -30.02 21.23 4.83
C ASP A 395 -28.97 21.76 5.81
N LEU A 396 -27.74 21.24 5.68
CA LEU A 396 -26.52 21.85 6.20
C LEU A 396 -25.58 22.11 5.02
N GLN A 397 -25.17 23.37 4.83
CA GLN A 397 -24.27 23.79 3.75
C GLN A 397 -24.71 23.29 2.35
N GLY A 398 -26.02 23.28 2.07
CA GLY A 398 -26.60 22.84 0.78
C GLY A 398 -26.72 21.33 0.59
N ARG A 399 -26.57 20.52 1.64
CA ARG A 399 -26.81 19.07 1.61
C ARG A 399 -27.85 18.66 2.68
N PRO A 400 -28.89 17.88 2.33
CA PRO A 400 -29.83 17.37 3.32
C PRO A 400 -29.18 16.25 4.13
N ILE A 401 -29.02 16.43 5.44
CA ILE A 401 -28.44 15.43 6.33
C ILE A 401 -29.47 14.32 6.60
N ASN A 402 -29.06 13.06 6.54
CA ASN A 402 -29.88 11.93 6.94
C ASN A 402 -29.45 11.40 8.31
N VAL A 403 -30.35 11.47 9.29
CA VAL A 403 -30.12 11.10 10.71
C VAL A 403 -30.93 9.87 11.07
N LEU A 404 -30.28 8.85 11.65
CA LEU A 404 -30.88 7.58 12.07
C LEU A 404 -30.45 7.21 13.50
N PRO A 405 -31.24 6.42 14.25
CA PRO A 405 -30.80 5.80 15.51
C PRO A 405 -29.59 4.89 15.30
N ALA A 406 -28.74 4.72 16.33
CA ALA A 406 -27.54 3.89 16.23
C ALA A 406 -27.78 2.36 16.37
N LEU A 407 -28.97 1.93 16.83
CA LEU A 407 -29.35 0.52 17.03
C LEU A 407 -30.25 0.02 15.87
N GLU A 408 -29.90 -1.13 15.27
CA GLU A 408 -30.36 -1.57 13.94
C GLU A 408 -31.82 -2.13 13.84
N PRO A 409 -32.28 -2.54 12.63
CA PRO A 409 -32.10 -3.96 12.29
C PRO A 409 -31.66 -4.32 10.85
N ARG A 410 -30.60 -5.14 10.76
CA ARG A 410 -30.35 -6.25 9.81
C ARG A 410 -30.21 -5.96 8.29
N SER A 411 -28.97 -6.18 7.82
CA SER A 411 -28.60 -6.72 6.50
C SER A 411 -29.27 -6.12 5.25
N ARG A 412 -28.66 -5.06 4.73
CA ARG A 412 -28.43 -4.97 3.27
C ARG A 412 -26.96 -5.28 2.98
N PRO A 413 -26.63 -6.01 1.90
CA PRO A 413 -25.26 -6.03 1.43
C PRO A 413 -24.85 -4.58 1.10
N SER A 414 -23.69 -4.17 1.59
CA SER A 414 -23.10 -2.88 1.26
C SER A 414 -23.00 -2.76 -0.27
N PRO A 415 -23.32 -1.58 -0.87
CA PRO A 415 -22.90 -1.32 -2.24
C PRO A 415 -21.38 -1.56 -2.33
N PRO A 416 -20.86 -2.19 -3.40
CA PRO A 416 -19.42 -2.35 -3.55
C PRO A 416 -18.75 -0.96 -3.45
N PRO A 417 -17.58 -0.86 -2.80
CA PRO A 417 -16.88 0.41 -2.68
C PRO A 417 -16.61 0.98 -4.07
N LEU A 418 -16.77 2.31 -4.21
CA LEU A 418 -16.35 2.99 -5.42
C LEU A 418 -14.84 2.75 -5.62
N PRO A 419 -14.37 2.49 -6.85
CA PRO A 419 -12.95 2.36 -7.13
C PRO A 419 -12.16 3.59 -6.64
N GLN A 420 -10.98 3.34 -6.08
CA GLN A 420 -10.10 4.38 -5.57
C GLN A 420 -9.19 4.87 -6.69
N ASP A 421 -9.14 6.20 -6.89
CA ASP A 421 -8.21 6.83 -7.83
C ASP A 421 -6.75 6.42 -7.54
N GLY A 422 -5.96 6.21 -8.59
CA GLY A 422 -4.56 5.76 -8.55
C GLY A 422 -4.36 4.24 -8.41
N LYS A 423 -5.40 3.44 -8.16
CA LYS A 423 -5.25 1.96 -8.01
C LYS A 423 -5.72 1.21 -9.25
N PRO A 424 -4.91 0.28 -9.81
CA PRO A 424 -5.37 -0.59 -10.90
C PRO A 424 -6.64 -1.34 -10.48
N VAL A 425 -7.73 -1.12 -11.22
CA VAL A 425 -8.98 -1.81 -10.95
C VAL A 425 -9.04 -3.09 -11.77
N GLU A 426 -9.35 -4.19 -11.10
CA GLU A 426 -9.46 -5.52 -11.71
C GLU A 426 -10.48 -5.49 -12.86
N GLY A 427 -10.02 -5.88 -14.06
CA GLY A 427 -10.83 -5.84 -15.29
C GLY A 427 -10.88 -4.49 -16.04
N CYS A 428 -10.15 -3.45 -15.61
CA CYS A 428 -10.11 -2.19 -16.35
C CYS A 428 -9.31 -2.29 -17.66
N TRP A 429 -9.96 -2.08 -18.81
CA TRP A 429 -9.36 -2.20 -20.16
C TRP A 429 -8.19 -1.24 -20.41
N PHE A 430 -8.24 -0.05 -19.81
CA PHE A 430 -7.34 1.08 -20.09
C PHE A 430 -6.15 1.21 -19.12
N CYS A 431 -6.08 0.38 -18.10
CA CYS A 431 -4.91 0.30 -17.24
C CYS A 431 -3.79 -0.46 -17.99
N LEU A 432 -2.66 0.19 -18.30
CA LEU A 432 -1.49 -0.48 -18.91
C LEU A 432 -0.88 -1.59 -18.02
N SER A 433 -1.29 -1.67 -16.75
CA SER A 433 -0.98 -2.75 -15.81
C SER A 433 -1.90 -3.98 -15.92
N ASN A 434 -2.98 -3.90 -16.71
CA ASN A 434 -3.85 -5.04 -17.02
C ASN A 434 -3.20 -5.88 -18.14
N PRO A 435 -2.93 -7.19 -17.93
CA PRO A 435 -2.35 -8.06 -18.97
C PRO A 435 -3.25 -8.27 -20.19
N HIS A 436 -4.52 -7.84 -20.15
CA HIS A 436 -5.47 -7.89 -21.26
C HIS A 436 -5.70 -6.53 -21.93
N ALA A 437 -4.90 -5.51 -21.64
CA ALA A 437 -4.98 -4.22 -22.34
C ALA A 437 -4.52 -4.33 -23.81
N ASP A 438 -5.20 -3.65 -24.73
CA ASP A 438 -4.84 -3.57 -26.15
C ASP A 438 -3.60 -2.67 -26.37
N VAL A 439 -2.43 -3.11 -25.89
CA VAL A 439 -1.19 -2.31 -25.95
C VAL A 439 -0.72 -1.99 -27.37
N HIS A 440 -1.17 -2.75 -28.38
CA HIS A 440 -0.89 -2.48 -29.80
C HIS A 440 -1.59 -1.20 -30.31
N LEU A 441 -2.62 -0.71 -29.61
CA LEU A 441 -3.28 0.56 -29.93
C LEU A 441 -2.48 1.79 -29.48
N VAL A 442 -1.41 1.62 -28.69
CA VAL A 442 -0.68 2.74 -28.09
C VAL A 442 0.23 3.44 -29.12
N ALA A 443 0.03 4.76 -29.25
CA ALA A 443 0.71 5.63 -30.20
C ALA A 443 1.94 6.33 -29.58
N SER A 444 1.78 6.92 -28.39
CA SER A 444 2.84 7.62 -27.64
C SER A 444 2.62 7.45 -26.14
N ILE A 445 3.69 7.45 -25.34
CA ILE A 445 3.68 7.24 -23.88
C ILE A 445 4.61 8.27 -23.23
N GLY A 446 4.05 9.08 -22.33
CA GLY A 446 4.76 10.06 -21.52
C GLY A 446 5.11 9.54 -20.12
N GLU A 447 5.35 10.47 -19.20
CA GLU A 447 5.69 10.13 -17.81
C GLU A 447 4.46 9.62 -17.03
N GLU A 448 3.32 10.30 -17.18
CA GLU A 448 2.09 10.07 -16.42
C GLU A 448 0.85 9.86 -17.33
N CYS A 449 0.94 10.20 -18.63
CA CYS A 449 -0.12 10.10 -19.64
C CYS A 449 0.32 9.34 -20.90
N TYR A 450 -0.64 8.81 -21.67
CA TYR A 450 -0.38 8.17 -22.96
C TYR A 450 -1.49 8.43 -23.99
N LEU A 451 -1.14 8.32 -25.27
CA LEU A 451 -2.06 8.36 -26.41
C LEU A 451 -2.26 6.95 -26.97
N ALA A 452 -3.52 6.57 -27.21
CA ALA A 452 -3.88 5.34 -27.92
C ALA A 452 -4.88 5.63 -29.04
N CYS A 453 -4.78 4.94 -30.17
CA CYS A 453 -5.81 4.97 -31.20
C CYS A 453 -7.09 4.31 -30.67
N ASP A 454 -8.26 4.91 -30.93
CA ASP A 454 -9.53 4.28 -30.54
C ASP A 454 -9.72 2.96 -31.33
N LYS A 455 -10.24 1.94 -30.66
CA LYS A 455 -10.52 0.61 -31.22
C LYS A 455 -11.63 0.63 -32.27
N GLY A 456 -12.68 1.42 -32.01
CA GLY A 456 -13.75 1.74 -32.94
C GLY A 456 -13.67 3.22 -33.34
N PRO A 457 -12.69 3.64 -34.16
CA PRO A 457 -12.44 5.05 -34.43
C PRO A 457 -13.59 5.75 -35.19
N ILE A 458 -13.78 7.05 -34.98
CA ILE A 458 -14.74 7.87 -35.77
C ILE A 458 -14.10 8.25 -37.13
N CYS A 459 -12.84 8.67 -37.09
CA CYS A 459 -11.94 8.93 -38.21
C CYS A 459 -10.60 8.23 -37.95
N PRO A 460 -9.76 7.92 -38.97
CA PRO A 460 -8.49 7.22 -38.79
C PRO A 460 -7.58 7.82 -37.70
N GLU A 461 -7.66 9.12 -37.49
CA GLU A 461 -6.87 9.89 -36.54
C GLU A 461 -7.56 10.10 -35.17
N HIS A 462 -8.66 9.38 -34.89
CA HIS A 462 -9.33 9.41 -33.58
C HIS A 462 -8.45 8.73 -32.52
N VAL A 463 -7.96 9.52 -31.57
CA VAL A 463 -7.14 9.04 -30.45
C VAL A 463 -7.79 9.35 -29.11
N LEU A 464 -7.42 8.54 -28.13
CA LEU A 464 -7.76 8.68 -26.73
C LEU A 464 -6.52 9.15 -25.98
N LEU A 465 -6.67 10.17 -25.14
CA LEU A 465 -5.67 10.61 -24.16
C LEU A 465 -6.10 10.10 -22.79
N LEU A 466 -5.23 9.33 -22.15
CA LEU A 466 -5.48 8.66 -20.88
C LEU A 466 -4.32 8.87 -19.90
N PRO A 467 -4.58 8.93 -18.58
CA PRO A 467 -3.53 8.77 -17.59
C PRO A 467 -3.07 7.30 -17.53
N VAL A 468 -1.80 7.09 -17.18
CA VAL A 468 -1.21 5.75 -17.00
C VAL A 468 -1.80 5.03 -15.79
N GLU A 469 -2.02 5.75 -14.69
CA GLU A 469 -2.74 5.24 -13.51
C GLU A 469 -4.26 5.40 -13.66
N HIS A 470 -5.05 4.59 -12.92
CA HIS A 470 -6.50 4.63 -13.00
C HIS A 470 -7.07 5.85 -12.26
N HIS A 471 -7.42 6.89 -13.00
CA HIS A 471 -8.20 8.02 -12.47
C HIS A 471 -9.60 8.02 -13.04
N ARG A 472 -10.58 8.43 -12.23
CA ARG A 472 -12.00 8.47 -12.61
C ARG A 472 -12.33 9.51 -13.67
N SER A 473 -11.62 10.65 -13.68
CA SER A 473 -11.82 11.76 -14.63
C SER A 473 -10.66 12.77 -14.63
N SER A 474 -10.61 13.66 -15.64
CA SER A 474 -9.59 14.73 -15.76
C SER A 474 -9.74 15.83 -14.69
N ALA A 475 -10.89 15.90 -14.02
CA ALA A 475 -11.06 16.73 -12.83
C ALA A 475 -10.37 16.12 -11.59
N ALA A 476 -10.18 14.79 -11.56
CA ALA A 476 -9.69 14.03 -10.40
C ALA A 476 -8.22 13.58 -10.51
N VAL A 477 -7.54 13.85 -11.64
CA VAL A 477 -6.09 13.61 -11.77
C VAL A 477 -5.28 14.63 -10.96
N SER A 478 -4.03 14.31 -10.65
CA SER A 478 -3.11 15.26 -10.02
C SER A 478 -2.77 16.45 -10.97
N PRO A 479 -2.29 17.59 -10.44
CA PRO A 479 -1.84 18.69 -11.28
C PRO A 479 -0.67 18.35 -12.23
N SER A 480 0.19 17.36 -11.89
CA SER A 480 1.25 16.89 -12.78
C SER A 480 0.67 16.19 -14.01
N VAL A 481 -0.21 15.20 -13.78
CA VAL A 481 -0.94 14.48 -14.82
C VAL A 481 -1.74 15.46 -15.69
N TYR A 482 -2.49 16.39 -15.10
CA TYR A 482 -3.27 17.37 -15.88
C TYR A 482 -2.37 18.27 -16.73
N THR A 483 -1.20 18.68 -16.23
CA THR A 483 -0.23 19.49 -16.98
C THR A 483 0.28 18.72 -18.20
N GLU A 484 0.62 17.44 -18.06
CA GLU A 484 1.04 16.61 -19.19
C GLU A 484 -0.11 16.34 -20.17
N MET A 485 -1.35 16.13 -19.68
CA MET A 485 -2.53 16.07 -20.55
C MET A 485 -2.65 17.35 -21.40
N GLN A 486 -2.40 18.54 -20.84
CA GLN A 486 -2.43 19.78 -21.62
C GLN A 486 -1.29 19.86 -22.65
N LYS A 487 -0.10 19.32 -22.36
CA LYS A 487 0.99 19.21 -23.34
C LYS A 487 0.56 18.32 -24.53
N TYR A 488 0.04 17.13 -24.27
CA TYR A 488 -0.48 16.25 -25.33
C TYR A 488 -1.61 16.89 -26.14
N LEU A 489 -2.57 17.57 -25.48
CA LEU A 489 -3.64 18.29 -26.18
C LEU A 489 -3.11 19.47 -27.02
N ALA A 490 -2.06 20.16 -26.59
CA ALA A 490 -1.41 21.21 -27.39
C ALA A 490 -0.68 20.61 -28.62
N ALA A 491 0.05 19.52 -28.43
CA ALA A 491 0.70 18.77 -29.51
C ALA A 491 -0.31 18.26 -30.56
N LEU A 492 -1.43 17.66 -30.12
CA LEU A 492 -2.51 17.21 -31.00
C LEU A 492 -3.15 18.38 -31.78
N ARG A 493 -3.36 19.54 -31.14
CA ARG A 493 -3.82 20.76 -31.85
C ARG A 493 -2.84 21.18 -32.93
N ALA A 494 -1.54 21.18 -32.65
CA ALA A 494 -0.51 21.53 -33.64
C ALA A 494 -0.45 20.53 -34.80
N CYS A 495 -0.46 19.22 -34.50
CA CYS A 495 -0.47 18.14 -35.48
C CYS A 495 -1.67 18.22 -36.44
N PHE A 496 -2.87 18.44 -35.92
CA PHE A 496 -4.08 18.54 -36.73
C PHE A 496 -4.19 19.88 -37.47
N ALA A 497 -3.72 20.99 -36.88
CA ALA A 497 -3.64 22.28 -37.57
C ALA A 497 -2.70 22.24 -38.78
N ALA A 498 -1.59 21.48 -38.70
CA ALA A 498 -0.69 21.26 -39.83
C ALA A 498 -1.35 20.50 -41.01
N GLN A 499 -2.49 19.85 -40.77
CA GLN A 499 -3.31 19.15 -41.77
C GLN A 499 -4.56 19.97 -42.19
N GLY A 500 -4.71 21.21 -41.71
CA GLY A 500 -5.88 22.05 -41.96
C GLY A 500 -7.12 21.70 -41.13
N LYS A 501 -6.99 20.76 -40.18
CA LYS A 501 -8.06 20.31 -39.27
C LYS A 501 -7.98 21.06 -37.93
N GLN A 502 -9.04 20.97 -37.12
CA GLN A 502 -9.05 21.50 -35.75
C GLN A 502 -9.45 20.40 -34.76
N LEU A 503 -9.01 20.52 -33.51
CA LEU A 503 -9.27 19.52 -32.47
C LEU A 503 -10.59 19.80 -31.74
N PHE A 504 -11.50 18.82 -31.74
CA PHE A 504 -12.60 18.71 -30.79
C PHE A 504 -12.27 17.63 -29.76
N THR A 505 -12.48 17.89 -28.46
CA THR A 505 -12.31 16.85 -27.43
C THR A 505 -13.53 16.72 -26.55
N PHE A 506 -13.78 15.51 -26.04
CA PHE A 506 -14.79 15.28 -25.02
C PHE A 506 -14.40 14.22 -23.99
N GLU A 507 -14.96 14.35 -22.80
CA GLU A 507 -14.89 13.41 -21.68
C GLU A 507 -16.29 13.20 -21.13
N ARG A 508 -16.58 11.98 -20.63
CA ARG A 508 -17.80 11.67 -19.89
C ARG A 508 -17.45 10.82 -18.67
N PHE A 509 -17.68 11.37 -17.47
CA PHE A 509 -17.49 10.66 -16.21
C PHE A 509 -18.83 10.27 -15.58
N MET A 510 -19.00 8.99 -15.27
CA MET A 510 -20.15 8.44 -14.54
C MET A 510 -19.68 7.33 -13.55
N THR A 511 -20.45 7.04 -12.50
CA THR A 511 -20.08 6.04 -11.48
C THR A 511 -20.71 4.66 -11.74
N PHE A 512 -20.04 3.85 -12.56
CA PHE A 512 -20.46 2.47 -12.81
C PHE A 512 -20.17 1.53 -11.63
N ARG A 513 -21.19 1.31 -10.79
CA ARG A 513 -21.14 0.49 -9.56
C ARG A 513 -20.89 -1.02 -9.75
N LYS A 514 -20.64 -1.51 -10.96
CA LYS A 514 -20.55 -2.95 -11.27
C LYS A 514 -19.38 -3.37 -12.17
N SER A 515 -18.58 -2.44 -12.69
CA SER A 515 -17.65 -2.73 -13.80
C SER A 515 -16.31 -1.99 -13.67
N GLY A 516 -15.68 -2.05 -12.49
CA GLY A 516 -14.30 -1.57 -12.32
C GLY A 516 -14.06 -0.06 -12.48
N GLY A 517 -15.11 0.77 -12.50
CA GLY A 517 -15.00 2.23 -12.67
C GLY A 517 -14.81 2.66 -14.12
N ASN A 518 -14.95 3.98 -14.35
CA ASN A 518 -14.51 4.58 -15.61
C ASN A 518 -13.04 4.97 -15.46
N HIS A 519 -12.19 4.54 -16.39
CA HIS A 519 -10.87 5.15 -16.56
C HIS A 519 -11.05 6.48 -17.30
N CYS A 520 -10.32 7.51 -16.90
CA CYS A 520 -10.33 8.83 -17.53
C CYS A 520 -9.89 8.70 -19.00
N GLN A 521 -10.79 9.03 -19.93
CA GLN A 521 -10.53 8.98 -21.36
C GLN A 521 -11.01 10.28 -22.02
N ILE A 522 -10.07 11.15 -22.36
CA ILE A 522 -10.34 12.32 -23.20
C ILE A 522 -10.29 11.84 -24.65
N ASN A 523 -11.44 11.81 -25.31
CA ASN A 523 -11.55 11.48 -26.73
C ASN A 523 -11.12 12.71 -27.53
N ALA A 524 -10.18 12.54 -28.46
CA ALA A 524 -9.57 13.61 -29.25
C ALA A 524 -9.79 13.36 -30.74
N VAL A 525 -10.71 14.14 -31.32
CA VAL A 525 -11.22 13.95 -32.68
C VAL A 525 -10.84 15.17 -33.54
N PRO A 526 -10.04 15.00 -34.60
CA PRO A 526 -9.86 16.06 -35.58
C PRO A 526 -11.13 16.23 -36.43
N ILE A 527 -11.55 17.48 -36.59
CA ILE A 527 -12.70 17.89 -37.40
C ILE A 527 -12.29 18.94 -38.42
N GLU A 528 -13.02 19.01 -39.53
CA GLU A 528 -12.77 19.98 -40.59
C GLU A 528 -13.02 21.43 -40.12
N ALA A 529 -12.19 22.38 -40.57
CA ALA A 529 -12.28 23.78 -40.16
C ALA A 529 -13.64 24.45 -40.48
N ALA A 530 -14.41 23.89 -41.42
CA ALA A 530 -15.79 24.30 -41.69
C ALA A 530 -16.77 23.88 -40.58
N ALA A 531 -16.66 22.64 -40.08
CA ALA A 531 -17.50 22.13 -39.00
C ALA A 531 -17.14 22.75 -37.64
N ALA A 532 -15.85 23.03 -37.43
CA ALA A 532 -15.33 23.63 -36.20
C ALA A 532 -15.99 24.96 -35.82
N LYS A 533 -16.33 25.81 -36.80
CA LYS A 533 -17.04 27.09 -36.58
C LYS A 533 -18.43 26.94 -35.97
N GLY A 534 -19.10 25.81 -36.23
CA GLY A 534 -20.44 25.49 -35.72
C GLY A 534 -20.42 24.40 -34.63
N ALA A 535 -19.25 24.12 -34.02
CA ALA A 535 -19.11 23.04 -33.06
C ALA A 535 -19.91 23.27 -31.77
N GLY A 536 -19.86 24.49 -31.21
CA GLY A 536 -20.65 24.88 -30.04
C GLY A 536 -22.16 24.80 -30.30
N GLU A 537 -22.63 25.48 -31.35
CA GLU A 537 -24.06 25.44 -31.76
C GLU A 537 -24.56 24.01 -31.99
N THR A 538 -23.72 23.14 -32.56
CA THR A 538 -24.07 21.72 -32.78
C THR A 538 -24.16 20.96 -31.47
N LEU A 539 -23.20 21.16 -30.56
CA LEU A 539 -23.20 20.53 -29.23
C LEU A 539 -24.42 20.97 -28.41
N GLU A 540 -24.72 22.26 -28.35
CA GLU A 540 -25.89 22.83 -27.64
C GLU A 540 -27.22 22.34 -28.24
N ARG A 541 -27.36 22.39 -29.57
CA ARG A 541 -28.53 21.86 -30.29
C ARG A 541 -28.75 20.38 -30.06
N MET A 542 -27.69 19.60 -29.88
CA MET A 542 -27.79 18.16 -29.57
C MET A 542 -28.10 17.94 -28.09
N ALA A 543 -27.53 18.72 -27.17
CA ALA A 543 -27.88 18.68 -25.75
C ALA A 543 -29.36 19.01 -25.51
N ALA A 544 -29.88 20.03 -26.20
CA ALA A 544 -31.28 20.42 -26.16
C ALA A 544 -32.25 19.32 -26.66
N LYS A 545 -31.84 18.43 -27.57
CA LYS A 545 -32.63 17.25 -27.98
C LYS A 545 -32.71 16.16 -26.90
N HIS A 546 -31.85 16.24 -25.88
CA HIS A 546 -31.78 15.32 -24.75
C HIS A 546 -32.15 15.99 -23.42
N ASP A 547 -32.81 17.15 -23.48
CA ASP A 547 -33.33 17.90 -22.34
C ASP A 547 -32.28 18.33 -21.30
N PHE A 548 -31.03 18.59 -21.72
CA PHE A 548 -29.99 19.18 -20.87
C PHE A 548 -29.27 20.37 -21.52
N SER A 549 -28.64 21.18 -20.68
CA SER A 549 -27.93 22.42 -21.04
C SER A 549 -26.45 22.31 -20.71
N LEU A 550 -25.62 23.10 -21.39
CA LEU A 550 -24.18 23.16 -21.14
C LEU A 550 -23.80 24.53 -20.57
N GLU A 551 -22.88 24.54 -19.62
CA GLU A 551 -22.34 25.74 -18.98
C GLU A 551 -20.92 25.99 -19.45
N SER A 552 -20.58 27.26 -19.72
CA SER A 552 -19.24 27.65 -20.14
C SER A 552 -18.29 27.76 -18.95
N VAL A 553 -17.17 27.06 -19.03
CA VAL A 553 -16.11 27.01 -18.01
C VAL A 553 -14.80 27.49 -18.65
N PRO A 554 -13.90 28.15 -17.90
CA PRO A 554 -12.55 28.45 -18.37
C PRO A 554 -11.87 27.25 -19.05
N GLY A 555 -11.37 27.51 -20.26
CA GLY A 555 -10.85 26.50 -21.16
C GLY A 555 -9.47 25.96 -20.78
N PRO A 556 -8.97 24.94 -21.48
CA PRO A 556 -7.59 24.46 -21.32
C PRO A 556 -6.52 25.51 -21.66
N SER A 557 -6.84 26.49 -22.50
CA SER A 557 -5.91 27.53 -23.00
C SER A 557 -5.86 28.81 -22.16
N SER A 558 -6.60 28.91 -21.04
CA SER A 558 -6.71 30.15 -20.25
C SER A 558 -5.61 30.36 -19.18
N GLY A 559 -4.62 29.47 -19.09
CA GLY A 559 -3.52 29.55 -18.12
C GLY A 559 -3.75 28.79 -16.81
N GLU A 560 -2.95 29.10 -15.78
CA GLU A 560 -3.09 28.57 -14.42
C GLU A 560 -4.51 28.82 -13.89
N GLY A 561 -5.13 27.82 -13.25
CA GLY A 561 -6.54 27.86 -12.83
C GLY A 561 -7.51 27.03 -13.71
N SER A 562 -7.06 26.49 -14.85
CA SER A 562 -7.92 25.72 -15.77
C SER A 562 -8.44 24.40 -15.17
N GLN A 563 -7.67 23.73 -14.30
CA GLN A 563 -8.10 22.50 -13.65
C GLN A 563 -9.06 22.81 -12.49
N GLU A 564 -8.73 23.83 -11.72
CA GLU A 564 -9.48 24.35 -10.58
C GLU A 564 -10.86 24.85 -11.01
N ALA A 565 -10.96 25.50 -12.18
CA ALA A 565 -12.22 25.91 -12.77
C ALA A 565 -13.10 24.71 -13.15
N LEU A 566 -12.52 23.66 -13.74
CA LEU A 566 -13.25 22.41 -14.03
C LEU A 566 -13.70 21.74 -12.73
N GLN A 567 -12.81 21.57 -11.75
CA GLN A 567 -13.11 21.01 -10.42
C GLN A 567 -14.20 21.80 -9.69
N SER A 568 -14.18 23.13 -9.78
CA SER A 568 -15.20 23.99 -9.17
C SER A 568 -16.56 23.89 -9.87
N ALA A 569 -16.59 23.58 -11.17
CA ALA A 569 -17.82 23.40 -11.92
C ALA A 569 -18.46 22.01 -11.67
N VAL A 570 -17.65 20.93 -11.67
CA VAL A 570 -18.17 19.55 -11.57
C VAL A 570 -18.21 18.97 -10.16
N GLY A 571 -17.34 19.46 -9.26
CA GLY A 571 -17.15 18.89 -7.93
C GLY A 571 -16.81 17.39 -7.97
N ASP A 572 -17.47 16.61 -7.10
CA ASP A 572 -17.44 15.14 -7.11
C ASP A 572 -18.58 14.51 -7.93
N GLY A 573 -19.26 15.29 -8.78
CA GLY A 573 -20.41 14.87 -9.56
C GLY A 573 -20.05 14.02 -10.78
N GLU A 574 -21.06 13.34 -11.34
CA GLU A 574 -20.99 12.80 -12.70
C GLU A 574 -21.08 13.97 -13.69
N PHE A 575 -20.36 13.93 -14.80
CA PHE A 575 -20.36 15.05 -15.76
C PHE A 575 -20.05 14.64 -17.19
N PHE A 576 -20.48 15.49 -18.12
CA PHE A 576 -20.00 15.55 -19.49
C PHE A 576 -19.19 16.84 -19.68
N CYS A 577 -18.06 16.76 -20.37
CA CYS A 577 -17.22 17.91 -20.69
C CYS A 577 -16.77 17.85 -22.16
N ALA A 578 -16.82 18.96 -22.86
CA ALA A 578 -16.23 19.12 -24.19
C ALA A 578 -15.32 20.35 -24.23
N SER A 579 -14.20 20.28 -24.94
CA SER A 579 -13.38 21.45 -25.29
C SER A 579 -13.47 21.69 -26.79
N LEU A 580 -13.81 22.92 -27.16
CA LEU A 580 -14.07 23.32 -28.53
C LEU A 580 -12.80 23.83 -29.24
N PRO A 581 -12.79 23.86 -30.59
CA PRO A 581 -11.69 24.41 -31.38
C PRO A 581 -11.30 25.87 -31.09
N ASP A 582 -12.23 26.68 -30.59
CA ASP A 582 -11.99 28.07 -30.17
C ASP A 582 -11.29 28.19 -28.80
N GLY A 583 -11.05 27.07 -28.13
CA GLY A 583 -10.44 27.00 -26.81
C GLY A 583 -11.43 27.09 -25.65
N SER A 584 -12.72 27.32 -25.90
CA SER A 584 -13.75 27.28 -24.87
C SER A 584 -14.00 25.85 -24.37
N ARG A 585 -14.55 25.74 -23.15
CA ARG A 585 -14.92 24.47 -22.54
C ARG A 585 -16.38 24.54 -22.10
N LEU A 586 -17.15 23.53 -22.48
CA LEU A 586 -18.56 23.38 -22.15
C LEU A 586 -18.74 22.15 -21.26
N VAL A 587 -19.46 22.31 -20.15
CA VAL A 587 -19.63 21.29 -19.10
C VAL A 587 -21.10 21.13 -18.78
N HIS A 588 -21.54 19.90 -18.55
CA HIS A 588 -22.85 19.59 -17.98
C HIS A 588 -22.67 18.64 -16.79
N VAL A 589 -23.15 19.04 -15.62
CA VAL A 589 -23.15 18.21 -14.40
C VAL A 589 -24.38 17.32 -14.42
N ILE A 590 -24.16 16.02 -14.60
CA ILE A 590 -25.20 15.01 -14.73
C ILE A 590 -25.85 14.82 -13.35
N LYS A 591 -27.14 15.17 -13.24
CA LYS A 591 -27.85 15.11 -11.97
C LYS A 591 -28.20 13.67 -11.61
N ARG A 592 -28.25 13.36 -10.31
CA ARG A 592 -28.58 12.02 -9.82
C ARG A 592 -29.96 11.56 -10.31
N GLY A 593 -29.99 10.56 -11.19
CA GLY A 593 -31.22 10.02 -11.79
C GLY A 593 -31.58 10.61 -13.15
N GLU A 594 -30.79 11.55 -13.67
CA GLU A 594 -30.88 12.05 -15.03
C GLU A 594 -30.51 10.96 -16.05
N ARG A 595 -31.20 10.94 -17.19
CA ARG A 595 -30.94 9.98 -18.28
C ARG A 595 -29.97 10.57 -19.30
N HIS A 596 -28.73 10.79 -18.90
CA HIS A 596 -27.70 11.29 -19.80
C HIS A 596 -27.34 10.24 -20.89
N PRO A 597 -27.22 10.60 -22.19
CA PRO A 597 -26.91 9.63 -23.24
C PRO A 597 -25.44 9.22 -23.20
N LEU A 598 -25.17 7.91 -23.05
CA LEU A 598 -23.80 7.40 -22.99
C LEU A 598 -22.98 7.72 -24.26
N ALA A 599 -23.62 7.75 -25.43
CA ALA A 599 -22.94 8.04 -26.69
C ALA A 599 -22.78 9.54 -26.99
N PHE A 600 -23.36 10.45 -26.20
CA PHE A 600 -23.56 11.87 -26.56
C PHE A 600 -22.34 12.57 -27.20
N GLY A 601 -21.17 12.56 -26.54
CA GLY A 601 -19.96 13.20 -27.07
C GLY A 601 -19.46 12.57 -28.38
N ARG A 602 -19.67 11.27 -28.54
CA ARG A 602 -19.36 10.52 -29.76
C ARG A 602 -20.37 10.80 -30.88
N ASP A 603 -21.65 10.92 -30.56
CA ASP A 603 -22.70 11.31 -31.51
C ASP A 603 -22.40 12.70 -32.09
N VAL A 604 -21.97 13.63 -31.24
CA VAL A 604 -21.58 15.00 -31.62
C VAL A 604 -20.31 14.96 -32.48
N ALA A 605 -19.27 14.25 -32.05
CA ALA A 605 -18.04 14.12 -32.82
C ALA A 605 -18.28 13.48 -34.20
N ALA A 606 -19.07 12.40 -34.28
CA ALA A 606 -19.46 11.76 -35.53
C ALA A 606 -20.25 12.72 -36.45
N THR A 607 -21.13 13.54 -35.87
CA THR A 607 -21.86 14.60 -36.60
C THR A 607 -20.91 15.68 -37.14
N LEU A 608 -19.91 16.12 -36.35
CA LEU A 608 -18.93 17.14 -36.76
C LEU A 608 -17.92 16.63 -37.80
N VAL A 609 -17.59 15.34 -37.79
CA VAL A 609 -16.79 14.69 -38.84
C VAL A 609 -17.62 14.40 -40.10
N GLY A 610 -18.96 14.43 -40.01
CA GLY A 610 -19.86 14.14 -41.14
C GLY A 610 -20.14 12.65 -41.37
N VAL A 611 -19.93 11.81 -40.35
CA VAL A 611 -20.10 10.34 -40.39
C VAL A 611 -21.03 9.86 -39.26
N PRO A 612 -22.29 10.35 -39.17
CA PRO A 612 -23.18 10.10 -38.04
C PRO A 612 -23.42 8.61 -37.76
N ASP A 613 -23.37 7.73 -38.76
CA ASP A 613 -23.53 6.28 -38.59
C ASP A 613 -22.40 5.65 -37.75
N ARG A 614 -21.22 6.30 -37.65
CA ARG A 614 -20.10 5.87 -36.80
C ARG A 614 -20.25 6.27 -35.32
N ALA A 615 -21.40 6.85 -34.95
CA ALA A 615 -21.79 7.09 -33.57
C ALA A 615 -21.77 5.79 -32.73
N ASP A 616 -22.27 4.67 -33.25
CA ASP A 616 -22.07 3.38 -32.60
C ASP A 616 -20.63 2.88 -32.84
N TRP A 617 -19.89 2.72 -31.75
CA TRP A 617 -18.52 2.20 -31.80
C TRP A 617 -18.47 0.74 -32.28
N LYS A 618 -19.55 -0.04 -32.12
CA LYS A 618 -19.60 -1.45 -32.52
C LYS A 618 -19.54 -1.64 -34.03
N VAL A 619 -20.08 -0.70 -34.81
CA VAL A 619 -19.98 -0.73 -36.29
C VAL A 619 -18.65 -0.18 -36.80
N CYS A 620 -17.74 0.22 -35.90
CA CYS A 620 -16.44 0.81 -36.23
C CYS A 620 -15.25 -0.10 -35.92
N GLN A 621 -15.47 -1.32 -35.41
CA GLN A 621 -14.40 -2.27 -35.08
C GLN A 621 -13.72 -2.77 -36.36
N GLY A 622 -12.39 -2.89 -36.32
CA GLY A 622 -11.58 -3.48 -37.40
C GLY A 622 -10.96 -4.81 -36.99
N THR A 623 -10.21 -5.39 -37.92
CA THR A 623 -9.23 -6.45 -37.62
C THR A 623 -8.03 -5.87 -36.86
N ARG A 624 -7.27 -6.74 -36.17
CA ARG A 624 -6.07 -6.31 -35.44
C ARG A 624 -5.01 -5.73 -36.38
N GLU A 625 -4.92 -6.25 -37.59
CA GLU A 625 -4.01 -5.79 -38.64
C GLU A 625 -4.36 -4.36 -39.10
N GLU A 626 -5.66 -4.04 -39.23
CA GLU A 626 -6.13 -2.68 -39.52
C GLU A 626 -5.98 -1.72 -38.33
N GLU A 627 -5.98 -2.24 -37.10
CA GLU A 627 -5.62 -1.50 -35.89
C GLU A 627 -4.13 -1.14 -35.87
N GLU A 628 -3.24 -2.12 -36.05
CA GLU A 628 -1.78 -1.92 -36.05
C GLU A 628 -1.33 -0.98 -37.19
N GLN A 629 -1.88 -1.13 -38.41
CA GLN A 629 -1.61 -0.21 -39.53
C GLN A 629 -2.05 1.24 -39.25
N ARG A 630 -3.20 1.42 -38.59
CA ARG A 630 -3.71 2.75 -38.21
C ARG A 630 -2.83 3.41 -37.15
N VAL A 631 -2.37 2.64 -36.17
CA VAL A 631 -1.47 3.11 -35.11
C VAL A 631 -0.14 3.55 -35.71
N GLU A 632 0.44 2.76 -36.62
CA GLU A 632 1.69 3.10 -37.30
C GLU A 632 1.56 4.36 -38.17
N HIS A 633 0.47 4.49 -38.92
CA HIS A 633 0.16 5.72 -39.67
C HIS A 633 0.04 6.94 -38.73
N PHE A 634 -0.65 6.80 -37.59
CA PHE A 634 -0.76 7.89 -36.62
C PHE A 634 0.59 8.23 -35.96
N LYS A 635 1.45 7.25 -35.65
CA LYS A 635 2.81 7.48 -35.15
C LYS A 635 3.64 8.32 -36.12
N GLN A 636 3.62 7.97 -37.40
CA GLN A 636 4.33 8.73 -38.45
C GLN A 636 3.79 10.16 -38.60
N LEU A 637 2.47 10.33 -38.46
CA LEU A 637 1.80 11.63 -38.50
C LEU A 637 2.14 12.52 -37.29
N PHE A 638 2.17 11.92 -36.09
CA PHE A 638 2.35 12.63 -34.83
C PHE A 638 3.82 12.83 -34.43
N ALA A 639 4.77 12.04 -34.93
CA ALA A 639 6.18 12.03 -34.51
C ALA A 639 6.82 13.42 -34.32
N LYS A 640 6.61 14.35 -35.26
CA LYS A 640 7.19 15.72 -35.20
C LYS A 640 6.57 16.64 -34.14
N PHE A 641 5.46 16.24 -33.55
CA PHE A 641 4.70 16.95 -32.53
C PHE A 641 4.70 16.20 -31.20
N ASP A 642 5.25 14.99 -31.17
CA ASP A 642 5.26 14.14 -29.99
C ASP A 642 6.15 14.76 -28.91
N ILE A 643 5.57 14.99 -27.73
CA ILE A 643 6.23 15.66 -26.61
C ILE A 643 7.35 14.82 -26.00
N MET A 644 7.52 13.58 -26.46
CA MET A 644 8.53 12.61 -26.05
C MET A 644 9.69 12.49 -27.05
N GLN A 645 9.76 13.35 -28.08
CA GLN A 645 10.90 13.43 -29.02
C GLN A 645 11.82 14.65 -28.80
N GLU A 646 11.70 15.34 -27.66
CA GLU A 646 12.63 16.40 -27.21
C GLU A 646 13.83 15.86 -26.41
#